data_AF-A0AAQ6AG47-F1
#
_entry.id   AF-A0AAQ6AG47-F1
#
_cell.length_a   1.000
_cell.length_b   1.000
_cell.length_c   1.000
_cell.angle_alpha   90.00
_cell.angle_beta   90.00
_cell.angle_gamma   90.00
#
_symmetry.space_group_name_H-M   'P 1'
#
loop_
_entity.id
_entity.type
_entity.pdbx_description
1 polymer ?
#
loop_
_entity_poly.entity_id
_entity_poly.type
_entity_poly.pdbx_seq_one_letter_code
_entity_poly.pdbx_strand_id
1 'polypeptide(L)'
;MSGAALAIVVVVVFFLALYLLQRYGDLWKQQRLVLLGTLLSWYLCFLIVFILPLDVSTTIYKQCVDDSSNRTGSVAGVRHITHSEAVCVEPWSYIPDGVLPVFWRVVYWTSQFLTWLLLPFMQSYAQSGAFSMVGKIKTALIENAIYYGTYLLIFISLLIYVSAHSLAELLTIGITAANTWGLFLLVLLLGYGLVEIPRSYWLSSSHVYLLSKTYFKAAKMATEKAAAEENLADVMDEVADVHASVRYNHFLRKCVDTILTKCPIEYQEEMGRNVESSHGEQNVLPTKRSLFNLHKKVISAVQRHRQTQVQWLILLEEAFHLEDVAKSKSSPLRRFTRSFPLAHHGWIRRFIYTPTVEWYWECVFRQGFCRLLAVVLCLLSAAVVWSECTFFSTHPVLSLFAVFIQMAEKHYNYVCIEMASFVIILFMCICVYSTVFRIRVFNYYNLVPHHQTDAYSLQFSGMLFCRLTPPLCLNFLGLIHMDSAPLSRNTECTKKHIMGSMHLLSFISDGFYIYYPMLVLLLCFATFYNLGSRCLNLLGLYQYIADDELASDLVDEGRELIRRERRRRQRAEEGQNRRWVGQFYTSNNFSHNFVRGQDNLFSTLPHWFYWFVLSVPALVSGLEGAVWSPGSHWEDENWLH
;
A
#
# COMPACT_ATOMS: atom_id res chain seq x y z
N MET A 1 -12.24 26.04 -19.39
CA MET A 1 -12.96 25.44 -18.24
C MET A 1 -12.06 24.46 -17.47
N SER A 2 -10.83 24.85 -17.14
CA SER A 2 -9.81 23.93 -16.59
C SER A 2 -9.78 23.88 -15.05
N GLY A 3 -9.98 25.00 -14.37
CA GLY A 3 -9.94 25.07 -12.90
C GLY A 3 -10.99 24.22 -12.18
N ALA A 4 -12.20 24.10 -12.76
CA ALA A 4 -13.26 23.27 -12.17
C ALA A 4 -12.96 21.77 -12.30
N ALA A 5 -12.43 21.32 -13.44
CA ALA A 5 -12.03 19.92 -13.65
C ALA A 5 -10.88 19.53 -12.73
N LEU A 6 -9.87 20.42 -12.62
CA LEU A 6 -8.75 20.24 -11.68
C LEU A 6 -9.24 20.19 -10.22
N ALA A 7 -10.17 21.07 -9.83
CA ALA A 7 -10.76 21.07 -8.50
C ALA A 7 -11.51 19.76 -8.19
N ILE A 8 -12.26 19.22 -9.16
CA ILE A 8 -12.94 17.94 -9.01
C ILE A 8 -11.92 16.82 -8.78
N VAL A 9 -10.85 16.76 -9.58
CA VAL A 9 -9.78 15.75 -9.41
C VAL A 9 -9.15 15.85 -8.02
N VAL A 10 -8.78 17.05 -7.59
CA VAL A 10 -8.21 17.32 -6.26
C VAL A 10 -9.13 16.81 -5.15
N VAL A 11 -10.43 17.11 -5.23
CA VAL A 11 -11.43 16.68 -4.23
C VAL A 11 -11.63 15.17 -4.25
N VAL A 12 -11.75 14.55 -5.43
CA VAL A 12 -11.95 13.10 -5.56
C VAL A 12 -10.75 12.33 -5.01
N VAL A 13 -9.53 12.77 -5.32
CA VAL A 13 -8.30 12.14 -4.83
C VAL A 13 -8.16 12.30 -3.31
N PHE A 14 -8.59 13.42 -2.75
CA PHE A 14 -8.61 13.60 -1.29
C PHE A 14 -9.54 12.59 -0.61
N PHE A 15 -10.77 12.43 -1.11
CA PHE A 15 -11.70 11.44 -0.56
C PHE A 15 -11.23 10.00 -0.78
N LEU A 16 -10.55 9.70 -1.89
CA LEU A 16 -9.92 8.40 -2.12
C LEU A 16 -8.83 8.11 -1.08
N ALA A 17 -7.92 9.07 -0.84
CA ALA A 17 -6.87 8.93 0.17
C ALA A 17 -7.46 8.77 1.58
N LEU A 18 -8.52 9.52 1.90
CA LEU A 18 -9.21 9.43 3.18
C LEU A 18 -9.91 8.07 3.35
N TYR A 19 -10.58 7.57 2.31
CA TYR A 19 -11.21 6.25 2.31
C TYR A 19 -10.19 5.13 2.53
N LEU A 20 -9.07 5.16 1.82
CA LEU A 20 -7.99 4.19 2.03
C LEU A 20 -7.41 4.30 3.44
N LEU A 21 -7.19 5.53 3.94
CA LEU A 21 -6.69 5.74 5.30
C LEU A 21 -7.64 5.17 6.33
N GLN A 22 -8.94 5.38 6.16
CA GLN A 22 -9.96 4.77 7.02
C GLN A 22 -9.92 3.26 6.92
N ARG A 23 -9.76 2.67 5.73
CA ARG A 23 -9.71 1.20 5.57
C ARG A 23 -8.56 0.54 6.34
N TYR A 24 -7.39 1.17 6.36
CA TYR A 24 -6.18 0.60 6.97
C TYR A 24 -5.96 1.06 8.42
N GLY A 25 -6.15 2.35 8.70
CA GLY A 25 -5.90 2.97 10.00
C GLY A 25 -7.17 3.22 10.82
N ASP A 26 -7.05 3.18 12.15
CA ASP A 26 -8.14 3.55 13.06
C ASP A 26 -8.14 5.07 13.31
N LEU A 27 -9.10 5.78 12.69
CA LEU A 27 -9.21 7.24 12.80
C LEU A 27 -9.45 7.75 14.23
N TRP A 28 -9.95 6.89 15.13
CA TRP A 28 -10.32 7.27 16.49
C TRP A 28 -9.23 6.92 17.50
N LYS A 29 -8.53 5.80 17.29
CA LYS A 29 -7.48 5.35 18.21
C LYS A 29 -6.11 5.97 17.92
N GLN A 30 -5.81 6.25 16.65
CA GLN A 30 -4.51 6.79 16.27
C GLN A 30 -4.41 8.29 16.54
N GLN A 31 -3.19 8.76 16.81
CA GLN A 31 -2.95 10.19 17.02
C GLN A 31 -3.21 10.98 15.75
N ARG A 32 -3.88 12.13 15.87
CA ARG A 32 -4.27 12.96 14.72
C ARG A 32 -3.10 13.35 13.81
N LEU A 33 -1.92 13.61 14.36
CA LEU A 33 -0.74 14.00 13.58
C LEU A 33 -0.18 12.84 12.73
N VAL A 34 -0.26 11.59 13.22
CA VAL A 34 0.08 10.37 12.49
C VAL A 34 -0.83 10.22 11.27
N LEU A 35 -2.14 10.39 11.49
CA LEU A 35 -3.16 10.30 10.45
C LEU A 35 -3.01 11.42 9.41
N LEU A 36 -2.79 12.66 9.85
CA LEU A 36 -2.60 13.80 8.95
C LEU A 36 -1.33 13.66 8.08
N GLY A 37 -0.20 13.24 8.66
CA GLY A 37 1.02 13.01 7.90
C GLY A 37 0.86 11.90 6.86
N THR A 38 0.17 10.82 7.21
CA THR A 38 -0.14 9.73 6.27
C THR A 38 -1.12 10.20 5.19
N LEU A 39 -2.20 10.87 5.56
CA LEU A 39 -3.19 11.39 4.60
C LEU A 39 -2.53 12.31 3.58
N LEU A 40 -1.70 13.25 4.06
CA LEU A 40 -1.01 14.21 3.21
C LEU A 40 -0.03 13.52 2.25
N SER A 41 0.76 12.56 2.73
CA SER A 41 1.69 11.80 1.87
C SER A 41 0.97 10.99 0.80
N TRP A 42 -0.07 10.23 1.17
CA TRP A 42 -0.86 9.43 0.22
C TRP A 42 -1.57 10.33 -0.80
N TYR A 43 -2.17 11.42 -0.34
CA TYR A 43 -2.84 12.39 -1.18
C TYR A 43 -1.92 12.99 -2.25
N LEU A 44 -0.73 13.47 -1.85
CA LEU A 44 0.25 14.03 -2.79
C LEU A 44 0.69 13.01 -3.85
N CYS A 45 0.87 11.75 -3.46
CA CYS A 45 1.29 10.69 -4.38
C CYS A 45 0.18 10.30 -5.36
N PHE A 46 -1.08 10.18 -4.89
CA PHE A 46 -2.21 9.84 -5.75
C PHE A 46 -2.60 10.96 -6.71
N LEU A 47 -2.38 12.23 -6.34
CA LEU A 47 -2.62 13.36 -7.22
C LEU A 47 -1.81 13.29 -8.51
N ILE A 48 -0.57 12.79 -8.43
CA ILE A 48 0.38 12.79 -9.54
C ILE A 48 -0.08 11.92 -10.71
N VAL A 49 -0.84 10.86 -10.44
CA VAL A 49 -1.45 10.01 -11.48
C VAL A 49 -2.32 10.83 -12.44
N PHE A 50 -2.95 11.89 -11.95
CA PHE A 50 -3.82 12.75 -12.74
C PHE A 50 -3.11 14.01 -13.23
N ILE A 51 -2.21 14.60 -12.44
CA ILE A 51 -1.53 15.85 -12.81
C ILE A 51 -0.45 15.63 -13.87
N LEU A 52 0.26 14.51 -13.86
CA LEU A 52 1.34 14.26 -14.80
C LEU A 52 0.85 14.14 -16.26
N PRO A 53 -0.26 13.43 -16.57
CA PRO A 53 -0.85 13.45 -17.92
C PRO A 53 -1.27 14.85 -18.40
N LEU A 54 -1.79 15.69 -17.49
CA LEU A 54 -2.17 17.08 -17.80
C LEU A 54 -0.95 17.95 -18.11
N ASP A 55 0.16 17.72 -17.41
CA ASP A 55 1.41 18.42 -17.66
C ASP A 55 2.02 18.01 -19.01
N VAL A 56 1.97 16.72 -19.35
CA VAL A 56 2.44 16.21 -20.66
C VAL A 56 1.64 16.83 -21.80
N SER A 57 0.31 16.82 -21.73
CA SER A 57 -0.54 17.39 -22.80
C SER A 57 -0.37 18.92 -22.92
N THR A 58 -0.26 19.63 -21.79
CA THR A 58 0.02 21.07 -21.76
C THR A 58 1.40 21.40 -22.32
N THR A 59 2.41 20.58 -22.03
CA THR A 59 3.78 20.76 -22.51
C THR A 59 3.87 20.56 -24.03
N ILE A 60 3.25 19.50 -24.57
CA ILE A 60 3.23 19.25 -26.01
C ILE A 60 2.48 20.37 -26.74
N TYR A 61 1.39 20.88 -26.17
CA TYR A 61 0.69 22.05 -26.71
C TYR A 61 1.60 23.28 -26.76
N LYS A 62 2.34 23.59 -25.69
CA LYS A 62 3.29 24.71 -25.66
C LYS A 62 4.40 24.58 -26.68
N GLN A 63 4.97 23.37 -26.83
CA GLN A 63 5.98 23.08 -27.84
C GLN A 63 5.45 23.34 -29.25
N CYS A 64 4.20 22.94 -29.54
CA CYS A 64 3.54 23.25 -30.81
C CYS A 64 3.44 24.77 -31.06
N VAL A 65 3.00 25.53 -30.06
CA VAL A 65 2.85 26.99 -30.15
C VAL A 65 4.21 27.67 -30.38
N ASP A 66 5.24 27.26 -29.64
CA ASP A 66 6.60 27.79 -29.76
C ASP A 66 7.18 27.49 -31.15
N ASP A 67 7.04 26.26 -31.65
CA ASP A 67 7.50 25.87 -32.99
C ASP A 67 6.77 26.63 -34.11
N SER A 68 5.45 26.85 -33.95
CA SER A 68 4.67 27.67 -34.87
C SER A 68 5.16 29.12 -34.87
N SER A 69 5.41 29.70 -33.69
CA SER A 69 5.88 31.08 -33.56
C SER A 69 7.26 31.29 -34.20
N ASN A 70 8.20 30.35 -34.00
CA ASN A 70 9.54 30.39 -34.58
C ASN A 70 9.51 30.26 -36.11
N ARG A 71 8.60 29.45 -36.66
CA ARG A 71 8.40 29.37 -38.12
C ARG A 71 7.87 30.68 -38.70
N THR A 72 6.95 31.36 -38.01
CA THR A 72 6.46 32.68 -38.47
C THR A 72 7.52 33.78 -38.39
N GLY A 73 8.44 33.73 -37.42
CA GLY A 73 9.55 34.68 -37.30
C GLY A 73 10.64 34.52 -38.36
N SER A 74 10.86 33.31 -38.88
CA SER A 74 11.90 33.04 -39.90
C SER A 74 11.43 33.28 -41.35
N VAL A 75 10.15 33.53 -41.59
CA VAL A 75 9.54 33.63 -42.94
C VAL A 75 9.30 35.08 -43.38
N ALA A 76 9.94 36.07 -42.73
CA ALA A 76 10.00 37.44 -43.27
C ALA A 76 10.81 37.55 -44.58
N GLY A 77 11.37 36.45 -45.11
CA GLY A 77 12.35 36.47 -46.20
C GLY A 77 12.06 35.65 -47.47
N VAL A 78 11.03 34.79 -47.57
CA VAL A 78 10.72 34.07 -48.82
C VAL A 78 9.22 33.72 -48.90
N ARG A 79 8.53 34.26 -49.90
CA ARG A 79 7.14 33.92 -50.24
C ARG A 79 7.07 32.62 -51.07
N HIS A 80 6.00 31.86 -50.80
CA HIS A 80 5.51 30.64 -51.48
C HIS A 80 6.11 29.30 -51.05
N ILE A 81 5.33 28.50 -50.31
CA ILE A 81 4.55 27.36 -50.82
C ILE A 81 3.50 27.00 -49.73
N THR A 82 2.28 26.70 -50.17
CA THR A 82 1.15 26.21 -49.37
C THR A 82 1.50 24.94 -48.61
N HIS A 83 1.84 25.07 -47.33
CA HIS A 83 1.71 24.00 -46.36
C HIS A 83 0.73 24.45 -45.29
N SER A 84 -0.30 23.63 -45.04
CA SER A 84 -1.32 23.84 -44.01
C SER A 84 -0.69 24.39 -42.73
N GLU A 85 -1.11 25.58 -42.31
CA GLU A 85 -0.74 26.14 -41.02
C GLU A 85 -1.06 25.10 -39.95
N ALA A 86 -0.05 24.70 -39.19
CA ALA A 86 -0.22 23.83 -38.02
C ALA A 86 -1.01 24.61 -36.97
N VAL A 87 -2.33 24.54 -37.02
CA VAL A 87 -3.19 25.16 -36.01
C VAL A 87 -3.08 24.32 -34.73
N CYS A 88 -2.23 24.75 -33.80
CA CYS A 88 -2.20 24.20 -32.44
C CYS A 88 -3.53 24.52 -31.76
N VAL A 89 -4.32 23.50 -31.44
CA VAL A 89 -5.61 23.66 -30.75
C VAL A 89 -5.38 23.59 -29.25
N GLU A 90 -5.90 24.54 -28.49
CA GLU A 90 -5.79 24.50 -27.03
C GLU A 90 -6.49 23.24 -26.46
N PRO A 91 -5.81 22.43 -25.64
CA PRO A 91 -6.44 21.26 -25.05
C PRO A 91 -7.54 21.68 -24.07
N TRP A 92 -8.63 20.92 -24.01
CA TRP A 92 -9.73 21.17 -23.06
C TRP A 92 -9.25 21.30 -21.61
N SER A 93 -8.20 20.56 -21.28
CA SER A 93 -7.58 20.45 -19.96
C SER A 93 -6.40 21.41 -19.75
N TYR A 94 -6.19 22.40 -20.64
CA TYR A 94 -5.08 23.35 -20.56
C TYR A 94 -5.02 24.05 -19.20
N ILE A 95 -3.85 24.04 -18.56
CA ILE A 95 -3.62 24.69 -17.27
C ILE A 95 -2.83 25.99 -17.52
N PRO A 96 -3.26 27.13 -16.95
CA PRO A 96 -2.57 28.41 -17.10
C PRO A 96 -1.09 28.37 -16.68
N ASP A 97 -0.30 29.22 -17.33
CA ASP A 97 1.13 29.37 -17.03
C ASP A 97 1.39 29.75 -15.56
N GLY A 98 2.43 29.15 -14.98
CA GLY A 98 2.82 29.38 -13.59
C GLY A 98 2.16 28.46 -12.56
N VAL A 99 0.97 27.88 -12.83
CA VAL A 99 0.29 26.99 -11.88
C VAL A 99 1.02 25.67 -11.68
N LEU A 100 1.38 24.98 -12.78
CA LEU A 100 2.08 23.69 -12.74
C LEU A 100 3.47 23.78 -12.07
N PRO A 101 4.33 24.77 -12.37
CA PRO A 101 5.60 24.94 -11.64
C PRO A 101 5.45 25.19 -10.15
N VAL A 102 4.43 25.95 -9.73
CA VAL A 102 4.13 26.17 -8.29
C VAL A 102 3.63 24.87 -7.66
N PHE A 103 2.73 24.14 -8.33
CA PHE A 103 2.23 22.85 -7.87
C PHE A 103 3.38 21.86 -7.64
N TRP A 104 4.26 21.66 -8.63
CA TRP A 104 5.40 20.75 -8.50
C TRP A 104 6.38 21.18 -7.40
N ARG A 105 6.59 22.49 -7.22
CA ARG A 105 7.39 23.00 -6.09
C ARG A 105 6.77 22.65 -4.74
N VAL A 106 5.45 22.84 -4.61
CA VAL A 106 4.72 22.47 -3.39
C VAL A 106 4.83 20.97 -3.14
N VAL A 107 4.51 20.14 -4.13
CA VAL A 107 4.59 18.67 -4.04
C VAL A 107 5.99 18.21 -3.67
N TYR A 108 7.04 18.76 -4.30
CA TYR A 108 8.42 18.40 -4.01
C TYR A 108 8.81 18.75 -2.56
N TRP A 109 8.68 20.00 -2.15
CA TRP A 109 9.13 20.43 -0.82
C TRP A 109 8.29 19.81 0.31
N THR A 110 6.99 19.64 0.09
CA THR A 110 6.14 18.93 1.06
C THR A 110 6.55 17.47 1.17
N SER A 111 6.80 16.77 0.06
CA SER A 111 7.27 15.38 0.06
C SER A 111 8.64 15.23 0.74
N GLN A 112 9.56 16.17 0.54
CA GLN A 112 10.86 16.17 1.24
C GLN A 112 10.68 16.37 2.75
N PHE A 113 9.87 17.34 3.17
CA PHE A 113 9.56 17.59 4.58
C PHE A 113 8.89 16.38 5.24
N LEU A 114 7.92 15.76 4.56
CA LEU A 114 7.23 14.55 5.01
C LEU A 114 8.23 13.38 5.20
N THR A 115 9.08 13.15 4.20
CA THR A 115 9.99 12.00 4.15
C THR A 115 11.12 12.10 5.17
N TRP A 116 11.74 13.28 5.32
CA TRP A 116 12.96 13.43 6.10
C TRP A 116 12.76 13.98 7.51
N LEU A 117 11.59 14.56 7.81
CA LEU A 117 11.36 15.20 9.10
C LEU A 117 10.09 14.72 9.78
N LEU A 118 8.92 14.92 9.16
CA LEU A 118 7.65 14.68 9.86
C LEU A 118 7.38 13.19 10.10
N LEU A 119 7.44 12.34 9.07
CA LEU A 119 7.11 10.91 9.19
C LEU A 119 8.13 10.14 10.06
N PRO A 120 9.47 10.29 9.90
CA PRO A 120 10.44 9.64 10.78
C PRO A 120 10.27 10.03 12.26
N PHE A 121 10.06 11.33 12.53
CA PHE A 121 9.81 11.81 13.88
C PHE A 121 8.55 11.19 14.48
N MET A 122 7.47 11.13 13.71
CA MET A 122 6.21 10.54 14.17
C MET A 122 6.30 9.03 14.37
N GLN A 123 7.14 8.32 13.60
CA GLN A 123 7.39 6.88 13.78
C GLN A 123 8.04 6.60 15.14
N SER A 124 9.12 7.31 15.47
CA SER A 124 9.76 7.20 16.79
C SER A 124 8.84 7.65 17.92
N TYR A 125 8.01 8.67 17.68
CA TYR A 125 7.01 9.12 18.66
C TYR A 125 5.97 8.03 18.94
N ALA A 126 5.45 7.36 17.90
CA ALA A 126 4.44 6.32 18.04
C ALA A 126 4.99 5.07 18.74
N GLN A 127 6.26 4.71 18.50
CA GLN A 127 6.92 3.57 19.13
C GLN A 127 7.44 3.83 20.55
N SER A 128 7.36 5.07 21.04
CA SER A 128 7.88 5.43 22.37
C SER A 128 7.01 4.87 23.51
N GLY A 129 7.64 4.09 24.40
CA GLY A 129 7.03 3.58 25.65
C GLY A 129 6.89 4.63 26.76
N ALA A 130 7.27 5.89 26.52
CA ALA A 130 7.25 6.93 27.56
C ALA A 130 5.81 7.28 28.00
N PHE A 131 5.61 7.44 29.31
CA PHE A 131 4.30 7.72 29.91
C PHE A 131 3.81 9.17 29.74
N SER A 132 4.67 10.11 29.33
CA SER A 132 4.32 11.53 29.16
C SER A 132 4.59 12.03 27.73
N MET A 133 3.81 13.01 27.27
CA MET A 133 3.96 13.58 25.92
C MET A 133 5.34 14.20 25.69
N VAL A 134 5.86 14.92 26.69
CA VAL A 134 7.22 15.50 26.64
C VAL A 134 8.28 14.40 26.60
N GLY A 135 8.08 13.32 27.36
CA GLY A 135 8.94 12.14 27.33
C GLY A 135 8.97 11.51 25.93
N LYS A 136 7.81 11.34 25.30
CA LYS A 136 7.70 10.81 23.93
C LYS A 136 8.41 11.69 22.90
N ILE A 137 8.22 13.00 22.95
CA ILE A 137 8.90 13.96 22.06
C ILE A 137 10.40 13.88 22.25
N LYS A 138 10.88 13.91 23.50
CA LYS A 138 12.32 13.82 23.80
C LYS A 138 12.92 12.51 23.30
N THR A 139 12.26 11.38 23.54
CA THR A 139 12.71 10.08 23.04
C THR A 139 12.74 10.06 21.53
N ALA A 140 11.70 10.54 20.86
CA ALA A 140 11.63 10.59 19.40
C ALA A 140 12.73 11.46 18.78
N LEU A 141 13.01 12.62 19.37
CA LEU A 141 14.12 13.49 18.94
C LEU A 141 15.48 12.82 19.12
N ILE A 142 15.71 12.14 20.25
CA ILE A 142 16.97 11.44 20.51
C ILE A 142 17.16 10.29 19.53
N GLU A 143 16.14 9.45 19.31
CA GLU A 143 16.20 8.33 18.37
C GLU A 143 16.49 8.80 16.94
N ASN A 144 15.80 9.85 16.47
CA ASN A 144 16.07 10.43 15.16
C ASN A 144 17.45 11.10 15.08
N ALA A 145 17.89 11.80 16.13
CA ALA A 145 19.21 12.41 16.17
C ALA A 145 20.34 11.38 16.14
N ILE A 146 20.15 10.22 16.80
CA ILE A 146 21.08 9.09 16.71
C ILE A 146 21.08 8.54 15.28
N TYR A 147 19.89 8.26 14.72
CA TYR A 147 19.76 7.75 13.35
C TYR A 147 20.45 8.69 12.33
N TYR A 148 20.02 9.94 12.23
CA TYR A 148 20.62 10.91 11.30
C TYR A 148 22.07 11.25 11.65
N GLY A 149 22.44 11.26 12.93
CA GLY A 149 23.82 11.45 13.37
C GLY A 149 24.74 10.35 12.87
N THR A 150 24.30 9.09 12.91
CA THR A 150 25.07 7.96 12.36
C THR A 150 25.24 8.05 10.85
N TYR A 151 24.18 8.39 10.09
CA TYR A 151 24.31 8.64 8.64
C TYR A 151 25.24 9.81 8.34
N LEU A 152 25.18 10.88 9.12
CA LEU A 152 26.05 12.03 8.95
C LEU A 152 27.52 11.66 9.23
N LEU A 153 27.80 10.85 10.26
CA LEU A 153 29.14 10.36 10.54
C LEU A 153 29.67 9.47 9.41
N ILE A 154 28.87 8.53 8.91
CA ILE A 154 29.23 7.69 7.76
C ILE A 154 29.50 8.58 6.55
N PHE A 155 28.61 9.53 6.26
CA PHE A 155 28.77 10.47 5.16
C PHE A 155 30.06 11.28 5.31
N ILE A 156 30.34 11.87 6.47
CA ILE A 156 31.58 12.62 6.74
C ILE A 156 32.81 11.72 6.61
N SER A 157 32.77 10.47 7.08
CA SER A 157 33.89 9.53 6.93
C SER A 157 34.20 9.22 5.47
N LEU A 158 33.15 9.05 4.66
CA LEU A 158 33.26 8.92 3.20
C LEU A 158 33.76 10.22 2.57
N LEU A 159 33.30 11.39 3.06
CA LEU A 159 33.79 12.69 2.61
C LEU A 159 35.30 12.82 2.83
N ILE A 160 35.80 12.45 4.00
CA ILE A 160 37.24 12.49 4.32
C ILE A 160 38.01 11.55 3.40
N TYR A 161 37.56 10.30 3.25
CA TYR A 161 38.18 9.31 2.37
C TYR A 161 38.28 9.78 0.91
N VAL A 162 37.20 10.34 0.36
CA VAL A 162 37.16 10.78 -1.04
C VAL A 162 37.82 12.15 -1.23
N SER A 163 37.77 13.06 -0.25
CA SER A 163 38.47 14.35 -0.32
C SER A 163 40.00 14.20 -0.43
N ALA A 164 40.54 13.07 0.03
CA ALA A 164 41.93 12.69 -0.19
C ALA A 164 42.25 12.31 -1.66
N HIS A 165 41.23 12.06 -2.48
CA HIS A 165 41.34 11.67 -3.90
C HIS A 165 40.83 12.78 -4.85
N SER A 166 39.64 13.38 -4.64
CA SER A 166 39.20 14.64 -5.27
C SER A 166 37.91 15.21 -4.65
N LEU A 167 37.80 16.53 -4.49
CA LEU A 167 36.64 17.17 -3.83
C LEU A 167 35.44 17.41 -4.78
N ALA A 168 35.69 17.47 -6.09
CA ALA A 168 34.66 17.68 -7.11
C ALA A 168 33.86 16.40 -7.44
N GLU A 169 34.50 15.22 -7.37
CA GLU A 169 33.81 13.93 -7.57
C GLU A 169 32.94 13.58 -6.36
N LEU A 170 33.28 14.10 -5.17
CA LEU A 170 32.61 13.76 -3.92
C LEU A 170 31.19 14.33 -3.79
N LEU A 171 31.01 15.62 -4.10
CA LEU A 171 29.70 16.25 -4.12
C LEU A 171 28.80 15.54 -5.13
N THR A 172 29.38 15.13 -6.26
CA THR A 172 28.74 14.39 -7.33
C THR A 172 28.32 12.97 -6.89
N ILE A 173 29.20 12.23 -6.20
CA ILE A 173 28.92 10.88 -5.67
C ILE A 173 27.84 10.91 -4.59
N GLY A 174 27.91 11.86 -3.64
CA GLY A 174 26.92 11.96 -2.55
C GLY A 174 25.51 12.27 -3.04
N ILE A 175 25.42 13.19 -4.00
CA ILE A 175 24.18 13.52 -4.70
C ILE A 175 23.65 12.32 -5.52
N THR A 176 24.55 11.59 -6.19
CA THR A 176 24.19 10.42 -6.99
C THR A 176 23.69 9.28 -6.09
N ALA A 177 24.35 9.01 -4.96
CA ALA A 177 23.95 7.99 -4.01
C ALA A 177 22.56 8.25 -3.39
N ALA A 178 22.26 9.51 -3.03
CA ALA A 178 20.97 9.87 -2.43
C ALA A 178 19.79 9.66 -3.40
N ASN A 179 19.99 9.97 -4.68
CA ASN A 179 18.96 9.81 -5.72
C ASN A 179 18.85 8.38 -6.24
N THR A 180 19.96 7.64 -6.31
CA THR A 180 19.98 6.25 -6.79
C THR A 180 19.24 5.29 -5.87
N TRP A 181 19.14 5.54 -4.56
CA TRP A 181 18.34 4.68 -3.68
C TRP A 181 16.85 4.66 -4.04
N GLY A 182 16.25 5.83 -4.32
CA GLY A 182 14.84 5.90 -4.72
C GLY A 182 14.58 5.19 -6.06
N LEU A 183 15.50 5.37 -7.00
CA LEU A 183 15.51 4.69 -8.29
C LEU A 183 15.72 3.17 -8.14
N PHE A 184 16.63 2.73 -7.28
CA PHE A 184 16.87 1.31 -7.00
C PHE A 184 15.63 0.64 -6.41
N LEU A 185 14.99 1.29 -5.42
CA LEU A 185 13.72 0.81 -4.89
C LEU A 185 12.64 0.77 -5.99
N LEU A 186 12.58 1.77 -6.87
CA LEU A 186 11.66 1.74 -8.01
C LEU A 186 11.92 0.53 -8.91
N VAL A 187 13.17 0.25 -9.29
CA VAL A 187 13.55 -0.92 -10.10
C VAL A 187 13.07 -2.23 -9.46
N LEU A 188 13.32 -2.40 -8.17
CA LEU A 188 12.90 -3.59 -7.42
C LEU A 188 11.38 -3.75 -7.41
N LEU A 189 10.66 -2.70 -7.04
CA LEU A 189 9.20 -2.74 -6.86
C LEU A 189 8.46 -2.84 -8.21
N LEU A 190 8.92 -2.11 -9.22
CA LEU A 190 8.38 -2.14 -10.57
C LEU A 190 8.65 -3.49 -11.23
N GLY A 191 9.89 -3.99 -11.17
CA GLY A 191 10.26 -5.28 -11.74
C GLY A 191 9.46 -6.45 -11.16
N TYR A 192 9.22 -6.45 -9.85
CA TYR A 192 8.34 -7.43 -9.20
C TYR A 192 6.87 -7.25 -9.61
N GLY A 193 6.36 -6.01 -9.56
CA GLY A 193 4.96 -5.70 -9.89
C GLY A 193 4.56 -6.05 -11.32
N LEU A 194 5.46 -5.85 -12.29
CA LEU A 194 5.22 -6.15 -13.70
C LEU A 194 4.92 -7.64 -13.96
N VAL A 195 5.47 -8.55 -13.15
CA VAL A 195 5.25 -9.99 -13.31
C VAL A 195 4.16 -10.50 -12.37
N GLU A 196 4.23 -10.11 -11.10
CA GLU A 196 3.38 -10.68 -10.07
C GLU A 196 1.92 -10.24 -10.17
N ILE A 197 1.64 -9.02 -10.66
CA ILE A 197 0.27 -8.52 -10.80
C ILE A 197 -0.53 -9.30 -11.84
N PRO A 198 -0.13 -9.41 -13.12
CA PRO A 198 -0.84 -10.22 -14.10
C PRO A 198 -0.90 -11.70 -13.70
N ARG A 199 0.18 -12.26 -13.13
CA ARG A 199 0.18 -13.64 -12.59
C ARG A 199 -0.88 -13.83 -11.50
N SER A 200 -0.94 -12.91 -10.54
CA SER A 200 -1.90 -12.96 -9.43
C SER A 200 -3.34 -12.97 -9.92
N TYR A 201 -3.69 -12.17 -10.94
CA TYR A 201 -5.03 -12.18 -11.54
C TYR A 201 -5.32 -13.46 -12.32
N TRP A 202 -4.33 -13.97 -13.05
CA TRP A 202 -4.45 -15.22 -13.78
C TRP A 202 -4.74 -16.39 -12.85
N LEU A 203 -3.96 -16.52 -11.77
CA LEU A 203 -4.12 -17.56 -10.76
C LEU A 203 -5.43 -17.42 -9.98
N SER A 204 -5.85 -16.18 -9.67
CA SER A 204 -7.13 -15.90 -9.00
C SER A 204 -8.35 -16.27 -9.84
N SER A 205 -8.19 -16.54 -11.14
CA SER A 205 -9.27 -17.06 -11.98
C SER A 205 -9.64 -18.52 -11.70
N SER A 206 -8.75 -19.29 -11.05
CA SER A 206 -9.01 -20.69 -10.68
C SER A 206 -9.50 -20.79 -9.24
N HIS A 207 -10.76 -21.21 -9.06
CA HIS A 207 -11.32 -21.44 -7.73
C HIS A 207 -10.57 -22.53 -6.94
N VAL A 208 -10.03 -23.54 -7.63
CA VAL A 208 -9.27 -24.61 -6.99
C VAL A 208 -7.98 -24.06 -6.40
N TYR A 209 -7.23 -23.29 -7.20
CA TYR A 209 -6.01 -22.64 -6.74
C TYR A 209 -6.31 -21.68 -5.58
N LEU A 210 -7.36 -20.86 -5.70
CA LEU A 210 -7.72 -19.87 -4.69
C LEU A 210 -8.08 -20.55 -3.35
N LEU A 211 -8.87 -21.64 -3.38
CA LEU A 211 -9.18 -22.42 -2.19
C LEU A 211 -7.93 -23.02 -1.54
N SER A 212 -7.08 -23.69 -2.33
CA SER A 212 -5.84 -24.26 -1.81
C SER A 212 -4.98 -23.17 -1.17
N LYS A 213 -4.78 -22.04 -1.87
CA LYS A 213 -4.01 -20.88 -1.37
C LYS A 213 -4.59 -20.35 -0.05
N THR A 214 -5.93 -20.27 0.08
CA THR A 214 -6.57 -19.84 1.32
C THR A 214 -6.36 -20.84 2.45
N TYR A 215 -6.42 -22.16 2.20
CA TYR A 215 -6.09 -23.17 3.22
C TYR A 215 -4.65 -23.08 3.68
N PHE A 216 -3.70 -22.98 2.75
CA PHE A 216 -2.28 -22.80 3.09
C PHE A 216 -2.04 -21.57 3.97
N LYS A 217 -2.67 -20.44 3.63
CA LYS A 217 -2.62 -19.24 4.47
C LYS A 217 -3.27 -19.45 5.82
N ALA A 218 -4.32 -20.26 5.90
CA ALA A 218 -4.99 -20.56 7.17
C ALA A 218 -4.04 -21.31 8.10
N ALA A 219 -3.28 -22.29 7.61
CA ALA A 219 -2.26 -22.97 8.40
C ALA A 219 -1.22 -21.98 8.95
N LYS A 220 -0.62 -21.14 8.08
CA LYS A 220 0.36 -20.11 8.50
C LYS A 220 -0.21 -19.07 9.48
N MET A 221 -1.40 -18.56 9.21
CA MET A 221 -2.04 -17.58 10.08
C MET A 221 -2.39 -18.19 11.44
N ALA A 222 -2.72 -19.48 11.50
CA ALA A 222 -2.96 -20.17 12.76
C ALA A 222 -1.69 -20.27 13.62
N THR A 223 -0.53 -20.55 13.02
CA THR A 223 0.75 -20.57 13.73
C THR A 223 1.16 -19.18 14.22
N GLU A 224 1.03 -18.14 13.37
CA GLU A 224 1.29 -16.75 13.76
C GLU A 224 0.37 -16.29 14.91
N LYS A 225 -0.91 -16.67 14.84
CA LYS A 225 -1.89 -16.37 15.87
C LYS A 225 -1.54 -17.05 17.19
N ALA A 226 -1.16 -18.32 17.17
CA ALA A 226 -0.76 -19.06 18.37
C ALA A 226 0.49 -18.43 19.01
N ALA A 227 1.52 -18.11 18.22
CA ALA A 227 2.73 -17.43 18.70
C ALA A 227 2.43 -16.04 19.30
N ALA A 228 1.48 -15.28 18.70
CA ALA A 228 1.05 -14.01 19.24
C ALA A 228 0.24 -14.13 20.54
N GLU A 229 -0.53 -15.21 20.70
CA GLU A 229 -1.27 -15.55 21.93
C GLU A 229 -0.32 -15.93 23.07
N GLU A 230 0.69 -16.76 22.79
CA GLU A 230 1.73 -17.15 23.75
C GLU A 230 2.55 -15.94 24.22
N ASN A 231 3.08 -15.14 23.29
CA ASN A 231 3.83 -13.92 23.63
C ASN A 231 2.98 -12.91 24.42
N LEU A 232 1.67 -12.84 24.16
CA LEU A 232 0.78 -12.01 24.98
C LEU A 232 0.70 -12.55 26.42
N ALA A 233 0.53 -13.86 26.60
CA ALA A 233 0.49 -14.49 27.92
C ALA A 233 1.80 -14.23 28.70
N ASP A 234 2.96 -14.46 28.09
CA ASP A 234 4.27 -14.23 28.71
C ASP A 234 4.44 -12.78 29.19
N VAL A 235 4.01 -11.81 28.36
CA VAL A 235 4.08 -10.39 28.71
C VAL A 235 3.05 -10.04 29.80
N MET A 236 1.90 -10.71 29.86
CA MET A 236 0.93 -10.53 30.93
C MET A 236 1.47 -11.06 32.27
N ASP A 237 2.21 -12.16 32.27
CA ASP A 237 2.88 -12.67 33.48
C ASP A 237 3.93 -11.66 34.00
N GLU A 238 4.76 -11.08 33.12
CA GLU A 238 5.71 -10.01 33.48
C GLU A 238 4.99 -8.78 34.09
N VAL A 239 3.78 -8.46 33.60
CA VAL A 239 2.95 -7.38 34.16
C VAL A 239 2.39 -7.76 35.53
N ALA A 240 1.95 -9.00 35.72
CA ALA A 240 1.41 -9.49 36.99
C ALA A 240 2.48 -9.42 38.10
N ASP A 241 3.71 -9.84 37.80
CA ASP A 241 4.86 -9.77 38.72
C ASP A 241 5.18 -8.33 39.13
N VAL A 242 5.20 -7.42 38.14
CA VAL A 242 5.41 -5.99 38.38
C VAL A 242 4.27 -5.37 39.17
N HIS A 243 3.03 -5.80 38.91
CA HIS A 243 1.86 -5.34 39.63
C HIS A 243 1.87 -5.75 41.11
N ALA A 244 2.27 -6.99 41.40
CA ALA A 244 2.40 -7.52 42.75
C ALA A 244 3.58 -6.88 43.51
N SER A 245 4.69 -6.59 42.85
CA SER A 245 5.89 -6.00 43.48
C SER A 245 5.75 -4.53 43.86
N VAL A 246 4.92 -3.75 43.15
CA VAL A 246 4.79 -2.29 43.36
C VAL A 246 3.61 -1.95 44.26
N ARG A 247 3.90 -1.62 45.52
CA ARG A 247 2.91 -1.15 46.52
C ARG A 247 2.17 0.13 46.07
N TYR A 248 0.93 0.29 46.55
CA TYR A 248 0.05 1.42 46.23
C TYR A 248 0.65 2.82 46.50
N ASN A 249 1.46 2.98 47.55
CA ASN A 249 2.05 4.27 47.93
C ASN A 249 3.34 4.63 47.15
N HIS A 250 3.81 3.77 46.24
CA HIS A 250 5.06 4.00 45.53
C HIS A 250 4.90 4.97 44.35
N PHE A 251 5.88 5.85 44.10
CA PHE A 251 5.82 6.83 43.01
C PHE A 251 5.70 6.19 41.60
N LEU A 252 6.18 4.95 41.44
CA LEU A 252 6.06 4.18 40.19
C LEU A 252 4.67 3.58 39.99
N ARG A 253 3.79 3.58 41.00
CA ARG A 253 2.46 2.95 40.91
C ARG A 253 1.63 3.54 39.77
N LYS A 254 1.68 4.87 39.60
CA LYS A 254 1.02 5.56 38.48
C LYS A 254 1.47 5.04 37.11
N CYS A 255 2.74 4.65 36.96
CA CYS A 255 3.26 4.07 35.71
C CYS A 255 2.68 2.67 35.50
N VAL A 256 2.66 1.84 36.55
CA VAL A 256 2.08 0.48 36.52
C VAL A 256 0.59 0.54 36.20
N ASP A 257 -0.17 1.43 36.85
CA ASP A 257 -1.59 1.61 36.58
C ASP A 257 -1.83 2.02 35.12
N THR A 258 -0.95 2.87 34.55
CA THR A 258 -1.00 3.22 33.12
C THR A 258 -0.78 2.00 32.23
N ILE A 259 0.14 1.09 32.60
CA ILE A 259 0.36 -0.17 31.86
C ILE A 259 -0.89 -1.05 31.94
N LEU A 260 -1.49 -1.21 33.11
CA LEU A 260 -2.68 -2.05 33.30
C LEU A 260 -3.84 -1.61 32.41
N THR A 261 -4.04 -0.30 32.22
CA THR A 261 -5.09 0.21 31.29
C THR A 261 -4.91 -0.22 29.83
N LYS A 262 -3.73 -0.73 29.46
CA LYS A 262 -3.44 -1.25 28.11
C LYS A 262 -3.64 -2.75 27.99
N CYS A 263 -3.72 -3.48 29.11
CA CYS A 263 -3.96 -4.92 29.12
C CYS A 263 -5.42 -5.23 28.73
N PRO A 264 -5.70 -6.42 28.15
CA PRO A 264 -7.07 -6.88 27.91
C PRO A 264 -7.83 -7.06 29.24
N ILE A 265 -9.15 -6.92 29.19
CA ILE A 265 -10.03 -6.94 30.39
C ILE A 265 -9.94 -8.29 31.09
N GLU A 266 -9.84 -9.38 30.32
CA GLU A 266 -9.74 -10.74 30.83
C GLU A 266 -8.54 -10.90 31.77
N TYR A 267 -7.38 -10.39 31.36
CA TYR A 267 -6.16 -10.43 32.16
C TYR A 267 -6.18 -9.44 33.33
N GLN A 268 -6.85 -8.29 33.19
CA GLN A 268 -7.00 -7.34 34.29
C GLN A 268 -7.77 -7.94 35.47
N GLU A 269 -8.85 -8.67 35.19
CA GLU A 269 -9.66 -9.33 36.22
C GLU A 269 -8.88 -10.45 36.93
N GLU A 270 -8.11 -11.23 36.16
CA GLU A 270 -7.30 -12.33 36.69
C GLU A 270 -6.15 -11.84 37.58
N MET A 271 -5.44 -10.78 37.14
CA MET A 271 -4.41 -10.13 37.96
C MET A 271 -4.98 -9.55 39.25
N GLY A 272 -6.19 -8.97 39.20
CA GLY A 272 -6.88 -8.46 40.39
C GLY A 272 -7.15 -9.54 41.44
N ARG A 273 -7.54 -10.75 41.00
CA ARG A 273 -7.77 -11.91 41.88
C ARG A 273 -6.47 -12.44 42.48
N ASN A 274 -5.39 -12.52 41.69
CA ASN A 274 -4.12 -13.09 42.14
C ASN A 274 -3.39 -12.21 43.20
N VAL A 275 -3.59 -10.89 43.16
CA VAL A 275 -3.02 -9.98 44.17
C VAL A 275 -3.64 -10.18 45.56
N GLU A 276 -4.91 -10.58 45.64
CA GLU A 276 -5.56 -10.88 46.92
C GLU A 276 -5.00 -12.15 47.57
N SER A 277 -4.40 -13.07 46.79
CA SER A 277 -3.81 -14.32 47.28
C SER A 277 -2.31 -14.24 47.57
N SER A 278 -1.55 -13.36 46.91
CA SER A 278 -0.08 -13.32 47.00
C SER A 278 0.40 -12.45 48.16
N HIS A 279 0.28 -12.96 49.38
CA HIS A 279 0.96 -12.43 50.56
C HIS A 279 2.32 -13.12 50.74
N GLY A 280 3.43 -12.51 50.30
CA GLY A 280 4.70 -12.71 51.00
C GLY A 280 5.97 -13.10 50.24
N GLU A 281 6.18 -12.72 48.97
CA GLU A 281 7.52 -12.83 48.37
C GLU A 281 8.17 -11.45 48.15
N GLN A 282 9.47 -11.36 48.47
CA GLN A 282 10.30 -10.17 48.28
C GLN A 282 10.58 -9.96 46.79
N ASN A 283 9.59 -9.45 46.06
CA ASN A 283 9.76 -9.16 44.64
C ASN A 283 10.66 -7.93 44.46
N VAL A 284 11.66 -8.06 43.58
CA VAL A 284 12.61 -7.00 43.24
C VAL A 284 11.87 -5.80 42.66
N LEU A 285 12.08 -4.61 43.24
CA LEU A 285 11.42 -3.38 42.79
C LEU A 285 11.91 -3.00 41.36
N PRO A 286 11.00 -2.80 40.39
CA PRO A 286 11.39 -2.51 39.01
C PRO A 286 11.97 -1.10 38.86
N THR A 287 12.91 -0.95 37.92
CA THR A 287 13.48 0.34 37.55
C THR A 287 12.57 1.09 36.57
N LYS A 288 12.59 2.43 36.58
CA LYS A 288 11.82 3.26 35.63
C LYS A 288 12.08 2.89 34.15
N ARG A 289 13.32 2.53 33.79
CA ARG A 289 13.68 2.05 32.44
C ARG A 289 13.03 0.70 32.10
N SER A 290 13.00 -0.24 33.04
CA SER A 290 12.31 -1.52 32.86
C SER A 290 10.80 -1.33 32.64
N LEU A 291 10.17 -0.40 33.37
CA LEU A 291 8.75 -0.07 33.18
C LEU A 291 8.47 0.56 31.80
N PHE A 292 9.38 1.37 31.26
CA PHE A 292 9.24 1.89 29.89
C PHE A 292 9.31 0.78 28.85
N ASN A 293 10.26 -0.15 29.02
CA ASN A 293 10.40 -1.29 28.12
C ASN A 293 9.18 -2.23 28.21
N LEU A 294 8.71 -2.51 29.42
CA LEU A 294 7.51 -3.31 29.66
C LEU A 294 6.27 -2.67 29.03
N HIS A 295 6.06 -1.37 29.21
CA HIS A 295 4.96 -0.66 28.57
C HIS A 295 5.01 -0.77 27.04
N LYS A 296 6.20 -0.65 26.43
CA LYS A 296 6.40 -0.84 24.99
C LYS A 296 6.09 -2.28 24.55
N LYS A 297 6.53 -3.29 25.33
CA LYS A 297 6.22 -4.71 25.09
C LYS A 297 4.71 -4.96 25.13
N VAL A 298 4.02 -4.50 26.17
CA VAL A 298 2.57 -4.66 26.36
C VAL A 298 1.79 -4.09 25.18
N ILE A 299 2.08 -2.84 24.77
CA ILE A 299 1.43 -2.21 23.61
C ILE A 299 1.62 -3.08 22.36
N SER A 300 2.85 -3.53 22.12
CA SER A 300 3.19 -4.31 20.92
C SER A 300 2.54 -5.70 20.92
N ALA A 301 2.52 -6.40 22.06
CA ALA A 301 1.94 -7.72 22.21
C ALA A 301 0.41 -7.70 22.05
N VAL A 302 -0.27 -6.78 22.75
CA VAL A 302 -1.74 -6.60 22.65
C VAL A 302 -2.14 -6.25 21.22
N GLN A 303 -1.39 -5.37 20.57
CA GLN A 303 -1.66 -4.99 19.19
C GLN A 303 -1.46 -6.15 18.22
N ARG A 304 -0.37 -6.91 18.36
CA ARG A 304 -0.10 -8.08 17.50
C ARG A 304 -1.15 -9.16 17.67
N HIS A 305 -1.56 -9.47 18.91
CA HIS A 305 -2.66 -10.40 19.17
C HIS A 305 -3.98 -9.95 18.52
N ARG A 306 -4.34 -8.67 18.64
CA ARG A 306 -5.55 -8.15 18.00
C ARG A 306 -5.48 -8.21 16.47
N GLN A 307 -4.32 -7.90 15.90
CA GLN A 307 -4.08 -7.98 14.45
C GLN A 307 -4.26 -9.41 13.93
N THR A 308 -3.60 -10.40 14.55
CA THR A 308 -3.69 -11.81 14.13
C THR A 308 -5.09 -12.37 14.32
N GLN A 309 -5.81 -11.98 15.39
CA GLN A 309 -7.21 -12.35 15.55
C GLN A 309 -8.11 -11.82 14.43
N VAL A 310 -7.98 -10.54 14.07
CA VAL A 310 -8.80 -9.94 12.99
C VAL A 310 -8.45 -10.55 11.64
N GLN A 311 -7.16 -10.75 11.35
CA GLN A 311 -6.70 -11.42 10.12
C GLN A 311 -7.23 -12.85 10.02
N TRP A 312 -7.20 -13.60 11.11
CA TRP A 312 -7.79 -14.94 11.21
C TRP A 312 -9.28 -14.92 10.87
N LEU A 313 -10.05 -13.98 11.42
CA LEU A 313 -11.48 -13.88 11.15
C LEU A 313 -11.80 -13.54 9.69
N ILE A 314 -11.04 -12.62 9.08
CA ILE A 314 -11.18 -12.25 7.66
C ILE A 314 -10.87 -13.45 6.77
N LEU A 315 -9.81 -14.20 7.09
CA LEU A 315 -9.39 -15.37 6.33
C LEU A 315 -10.40 -16.52 6.46
N LEU A 316 -10.99 -16.72 7.64
CA LEU A 316 -12.09 -17.67 7.83
C LEU A 316 -13.30 -17.31 6.95
N GLU A 317 -13.66 -16.03 6.88
CA GLU A 317 -14.79 -15.57 6.06
C GLU A 317 -14.53 -15.80 4.57
N GLU A 318 -13.30 -15.55 4.11
CA GLU A 318 -12.87 -15.88 2.75
C GLU A 318 -13.00 -17.37 2.46
N ALA A 319 -12.45 -18.20 3.36
CA ALA A 319 -12.46 -19.65 3.19
C ALA A 319 -13.90 -20.17 3.12
N PHE A 320 -14.78 -19.69 3.99
CA PHE A 320 -16.19 -20.07 3.97
C PHE A 320 -16.90 -19.61 2.70
N HIS A 321 -16.66 -18.39 2.25
CA HIS A 321 -17.22 -17.87 1.00
C HIS A 321 -16.75 -18.71 -0.21
N LEU A 322 -15.46 -19.03 -0.30
CA LEU A 322 -14.92 -19.82 -1.40
C LEU A 322 -15.42 -21.28 -1.37
N GLU A 323 -15.57 -21.89 -0.20
CA GLU A 323 -16.20 -23.21 -0.06
C GLU A 323 -17.66 -23.18 -0.51
N ASP A 324 -18.39 -22.10 -0.22
CA ASP A 324 -19.79 -21.92 -0.62
C ASP A 324 -19.93 -21.70 -2.13
N VAL A 325 -18.99 -20.98 -2.76
CA VAL A 325 -18.89 -20.86 -4.22
C VAL A 325 -18.63 -22.23 -4.85
N ALA A 326 -17.68 -23.01 -4.31
CA ALA A 326 -17.38 -24.34 -4.82
C ALA A 326 -18.58 -25.30 -4.71
N LYS A 327 -19.31 -25.27 -3.59
CA LYS A 327 -20.56 -26.03 -3.39
C LYS A 327 -21.69 -25.56 -4.31
N SER A 328 -21.84 -24.25 -4.50
CA SER A 328 -22.89 -23.68 -5.36
C SER A 328 -22.63 -23.94 -6.84
N LYS A 329 -21.37 -24.10 -7.24
CA LYS A 329 -20.97 -24.48 -8.60
C LYS A 329 -21.26 -25.94 -8.91
N SER A 330 -21.13 -26.83 -7.92
CA SER A 330 -21.44 -28.27 -8.08
C SER A 330 -22.94 -28.58 -7.96
N SER A 331 -23.72 -27.68 -7.35
CA SER A 331 -25.17 -27.81 -7.24
C SER A 331 -25.87 -27.59 -8.59
N PRO A 332 -26.88 -28.39 -8.96
CA PRO A 332 -27.69 -28.16 -10.16
C PRO A 332 -28.62 -26.93 -10.02
N LEU A 333 -28.85 -26.46 -8.80
CA LEU A 333 -29.65 -25.27 -8.53
C LEU A 333 -28.76 -24.03 -8.73
N ARG A 334 -29.07 -23.20 -9.74
CA ARG A 334 -28.39 -21.92 -10.05
C ARG A 334 -28.71 -20.81 -9.03
N ARG A 335 -28.63 -21.14 -7.75
CA ARG A 335 -28.86 -20.25 -6.62
C ARG A 335 -27.66 -20.33 -5.69
N PHE A 336 -27.08 -19.18 -5.39
CA PHE A 336 -26.01 -19.09 -4.43
C PHE A 336 -26.53 -19.38 -3.01
N THR A 337 -25.97 -20.40 -2.36
CA THR A 337 -26.34 -20.78 -0.99
C THR A 337 -25.20 -20.43 -0.05
N ARG A 338 -25.40 -19.40 0.78
CA ARG A 338 -24.44 -19.02 1.83
C ARG A 338 -24.66 -19.89 3.07
N SER A 339 -23.57 -20.45 3.60
CA SER A 339 -23.59 -21.19 4.86
C SER A 339 -23.89 -20.28 6.05
N PHE A 340 -23.44 -19.02 6.00
CA PHE A 340 -23.64 -18.01 7.04
C PHE A 340 -24.21 -16.71 6.43
N PRO A 341 -25.52 -16.43 6.56
CA PRO A 341 -26.11 -15.20 6.04
C PRO A 341 -25.73 -14.00 6.92
N LEU A 342 -25.03 -13.00 6.36
CA LEU A 342 -24.78 -11.74 7.06
C LEU A 342 -26.11 -11.02 7.34
N ALA A 343 -26.34 -10.64 8.61
CA ALA A 343 -27.60 -10.10 9.11
C ALA A 343 -27.96 -8.68 8.61
N HIS A 344 -27.08 -8.00 7.87
CA HIS A 344 -27.27 -6.60 7.48
C HIS A 344 -27.00 -6.34 5.99
N HIS A 345 -27.95 -6.73 5.15
CA HIS A 345 -28.02 -6.24 3.78
C HIS A 345 -29.18 -5.24 3.67
N GLY A 346 -28.87 -3.97 3.38
CA GLY A 346 -29.87 -2.93 3.18
C GLY A 346 -30.88 -3.28 2.07
N TRP A 347 -32.09 -2.72 2.16
CA TRP A 347 -33.23 -3.02 1.27
C TRP A 347 -32.90 -2.93 -0.23
N ILE A 348 -32.06 -1.96 -0.61
CA ILE A 348 -31.63 -1.72 -2.00
C ILE A 348 -30.78 -2.87 -2.55
N ARG A 349 -29.86 -3.42 -1.73
CA ARG A 349 -29.00 -4.53 -2.14
C ARG A 349 -29.77 -5.84 -2.24
N ARG A 350 -30.80 -6.03 -1.41
CA ARG A 350 -31.68 -7.21 -1.48
C ARG A 350 -32.52 -7.24 -2.76
N PHE A 351 -32.84 -6.08 -3.32
CA PHE A 351 -33.62 -5.97 -4.56
C PHE A 351 -32.76 -6.15 -5.82
N ILE A 352 -31.53 -5.61 -5.84
CA ILE A 352 -30.62 -5.67 -7.00
C ILE A 352 -29.81 -6.97 -7.02
N TYR A 353 -29.39 -7.46 -5.84
CA TYR A 353 -28.51 -8.61 -5.68
C TYR A 353 -29.32 -9.84 -5.28
N THR A 354 -30.04 -10.42 -6.25
CA THR A 354 -30.74 -11.70 -6.06
C THR A 354 -29.73 -12.86 -6.02
N PRO A 355 -30.03 -13.97 -5.30
CA PRO A 355 -29.11 -15.12 -5.19
C PRO A 355 -28.79 -15.80 -6.54
N THR A 356 -29.60 -15.55 -7.57
CA THR A 356 -29.33 -15.96 -8.95
C THR A 356 -28.30 -15.06 -9.63
N VAL A 357 -28.40 -13.74 -9.46
CA VAL A 357 -27.42 -12.77 -9.99
C VAL A 357 -26.06 -12.97 -9.33
N GLU A 358 -26.05 -13.21 -8.02
CA GLU A 358 -24.83 -13.54 -7.26
C GLU A 358 -24.16 -14.82 -7.80
N TRP A 359 -24.94 -15.85 -8.13
CA TRP A 359 -24.41 -17.09 -8.71
C TRP A 359 -23.75 -16.85 -10.07
N TYR A 360 -24.40 -16.08 -10.97
CA TYR A 360 -23.82 -15.75 -12.28
C TYR A 360 -22.54 -14.92 -12.14
N TRP A 361 -22.52 -13.97 -11.22
CA TRP A 361 -21.35 -13.15 -10.95
C TRP A 361 -20.17 -14.01 -10.45
N GLU A 362 -20.35 -14.74 -9.34
CA GLU A 362 -19.27 -15.46 -8.67
C GLU A 362 -18.82 -16.72 -9.43
N CYS A 363 -19.75 -17.48 -10.04
CA CYS A 363 -19.42 -18.77 -10.65
C CYS A 363 -19.04 -18.68 -12.13
N VAL A 364 -19.44 -17.62 -12.85
CA VAL A 364 -19.27 -17.50 -14.31
C VAL A 364 -18.48 -16.24 -14.70
N PHE A 365 -19.02 -15.05 -14.40
CA PHE A 365 -18.44 -13.79 -14.89
C PHE A 365 -17.09 -13.47 -14.27
N ARG A 366 -16.93 -13.69 -12.96
CA ARG A 366 -15.69 -13.42 -12.23
C ARG A 366 -14.47 -14.11 -12.86
N GLN A 367 -14.60 -15.39 -13.21
CA GLN A 367 -13.50 -16.14 -13.83
C GLN A 367 -13.10 -15.56 -15.20
N GLY A 368 -14.07 -15.23 -16.05
CA GLY A 368 -13.82 -14.62 -17.36
C GLY A 368 -13.19 -13.23 -17.24
N PHE A 369 -13.72 -12.39 -16.35
CA PHE A 369 -13.22 -11.05 -16.09
C PHE A 369 -11.77 -11.06 -15.58
N CYS A 370 -11.44 -11.89 -14.58
CA CYS A 370 -10.08 -12.01 -14.06
C CYS A 370 -9.09 -12.46 -15.15
N ARG A 371 -9.47 -13.39 -16.05
CA ARG A 371 -8.62 -13.82 -17.16
C ARG A 371 -8.39 -12.72 -18.18
N LEU A 372 -9.46 -12.04 -18.61
CA LEU A 372 -9.34 -10.92 -19.55
C LEU A 372 -8.44 -9.83 -18.98
N LEU A 373 -8.65 -9.46 -17.71
CA LEU A 373 -7.84 -8.47 -17.02
C LEU A 373 -6.38 -8.91 -16.90
N ALA A 374 -6.11 -10.18 -16.57
CA ALA A 374 -4.76 -10.72 -16.53
C ALA A 374 -4.03 -10.62 -17.88
N VAL A 375 -4.73 -10.92 -18.98
CA VAL A 375 -4.17 -10.79 -20.34
C VAL A 375 -3.86 -9.33 -20.66
N VAL A 376 -4.78 -8.41 -20.39
CA VAL A 376 -4.56 -6.97 -20.63
C VAL A 376 -3.38 -6.45 -19.80
N LEU A 377 -3.30 -6.82 -18.52
CA LEU A 377 -2.19 -6.43 -17.65
C LEU A 377 -0.86 -7.04 -18.12
N CYS A 378 -0.86 -8.28 -18.61
CA CYS A 378 0.34 -8.93 -19.17
C CYS A 378 0.84 -8.22 -20.42
N LEU A 379 -0.07 -7.78 -21.31
CA LEU A 379 0.28 -6.98 -22.48
C LEU A 379 0.85 -5.61 -22.07
N LEU A 380 0.27 -4.95 -21.09
CA LEU A 380 0.80 -3.69 -20.55
C LEU A 380 2.18 -3.89 -19.90
N SER A 381 2.39 -4.97 -19.14
CA SER A 381 3.69 -5.31 -18.57
C SER A 381 4.74 -5.51 -19.65
N ALA A 382 4.41 -6.29 -20.69
CA ALA A 382 5.31 -6.52 -21.81
C ALA A 382 5.63 -5.21 -22.56
N ALA A 383 4.64 -4.32 -22.72
CA ALA A 383 4.84 -3.01 -23.33
C ALA A 383 5.77 -2.12 -22.49
N VAL A 384 5.62 -2.10 -21.17
CA VAL A 384 6.54 -1.38 -20.27
C VAL A 384 7.95 -1.94 -20.38
N VAL A 385 8.14 -3.26 -20.23
CA VAL A 385 9.47 -3.88 -20.33
C VAL A 385 10.11 -3.59 -21.69
N TRP A 386 9.34 -3.69 -22.78
CA TRP A 386 9.83 -3.36 -24.12
C TRP A 386 10.24 -1.88 -24.24
N SER A 387 9.39 -0.96 -23.77
CA SER A 387 9.68 0.47 -23.81
C SER A 387 10.86 0.86 -22.93
N GLU A 388 11.11 0.18 -21.80
CA GLU A 388 12.32 0.34 -20.99
C GLU A 388 13.56 -0.07 -21.77
N CYS A 389 13.57 -1.28 -22.35
CA CYS A 389 14.73 -1.80 -23.09
C CYS A 389 15.06 -1.00 -24.36
N THR A 390 14.04 -0.37 -24.96
CA THR A 390 14.19 0.38 -26.21
C THR A 390 14.39 1.87 -26.00
N PHE A 391 14.34 2.35 -24.76
CA PHE A 391 14.51 3.77 -24.41
C PHE A 391 15.80 4.39 -24.98
N PHE A 392 16.92 3.64 -24.97
CA PHE A 392 18.22 4.10 -25.47
C PHE A 392 18.25 4.42 -26.97
N SER A 393 17.36 3.85 -27.77
CA SER A 393 17.31 4.10 -29.22
C SER A 393 16.37 5.28 -29.51
N THR A 394 16.96 6.46 -29.67
CA THR A 394 16.22 7.68 -30.03
C THR A 394 15.89 7.74 -31.52
N HIS A 395 16.68 7.08 -32.38
CA HIS A 395 16.45 6.97 -33.81
C HIS A 395 16.81 5.57 -34.32
N PRO A 396 15.83 4.74 -34.73
CA PRO A 396 14.38 4.96 -34.76
C PRO A 396 13.72 4.93 -33.36
N VAL A 397 12.56 5.57 -33.20
CA VAL A 397 11.78 5.52 -31.95
C VAL A 397 11.18 4.13 -31.80
N LEU A 398 11.73 3.32 -30.90
CA LEU A 398 11.32 1.91 -30.70
C LEU A 398 10.40 1.68 -29.49
N SER A 399 10.30 2.67 -28.58
CA SER A 399 9.37 2.60 -27.45
C SER A 399 7.93 2.67 -27.95
N LEU A 400 7.11 1.67 -27.58
CA LEU A 400 5.71 1.59 -27.97
C LEU A 400 4.93 2.83 -27.51
N PHE A 401 5.13 3.25 -26.26
CA PHE A 401 4.45 4.42 -25.70
C PHE A 401 4.84 5.72 -26.37
N ALA A 402 6.13 5.89 -26.72
CA ALA A 402 6.58 7.06 -27.48
C ALA A 402 5.99 7.08 -28.88
N VAL A 403 5.90 5.93 -29.57
CA VAL A 403 5.24 5.84 -30.88
C VAL A 403 3.76 6.24 -30.78
N PHE A 404 3.03 5.75 -29.77
CA PHE A 404 1.62 6.12 -29.59
C PHE A 404 1.44 7.63 -29.37
N ILE A 405 2.29 8.24 -28.54
CA ILE A 405 2.21 9.68 -28.23
C ILE A 405 2.61 10.52 -29.45
N GLN A 406 3.68 10.18 -30.17
CA GLN A 406 4.09 10.89 -31.39
C GLN A 406 3.04 10.79 -32.50
N MET A 407 2.33 9.66 -32.62
CA MET A 407 1.21 9.54 -33.56
C MET A 407 0.04 10.43 -33.15
N ALA A 408 -0.30 10.47 -31.86
CA ALA A 408 -1.36 11.33 -31.35
C ALA A 408 -1.02 12.83 -31.49
N GLU A 409 0.26 13.19 -31.31
CA GLU A 409 0.81 14.53 -31.51
C GLU A 409 0.66 14.99 -32.96
N LYS A 410 0.99 14.13 -33.94
CA LYS A 410 0.80 14.44 -35.38
C LYS A 410 -0.65 14.75 -35.75
N HIS A 411 -1.61 14.17 -35.02
CA HIS A 411 -3.03 14.39 -35.23
C HIS A 411 -3.62 15.47 -34.31
N TYR A 412 -2.80 16.19 -33.53
CA TYR A 412 -3.23 17.19 -32.55
C TYR A 412 -4.29 16.67 -31.56
N ASN A 413 -4.27 15.37 -31.27
CA ASN A 413 -5.26 14.73 -30.40
C ASN A 413 -4.76 14.69 -28.95
N TYR A 414 -4.83 15.85 -28.27
CA TYR A 414 -4.39 15.99 -26.88
C TYR A 414 -5.15 15.10 -25.90
N VAL A 415 -6.43 14.79 -26.18
CA VAL A 415 -7.22 13.86 -25.36
C VAL A 415 -6.64 12.44 -25.42
N CYS A 416 -6.23 11.99 -26.61
CA CYS A 416 -5.59 10.69 -26.76
C CYS A 416 -4.23 10.64 -26.03
N ILE A 417 -3.45 11.72 -26.09
CA ILE A 417 -2.18 11.85 -25.34
C ILE A 417 -2.47 11.73 -23.85
N GLU A 418 -3.39 12.54 -23.33
CA GLU A 418 -3.75 12.56 -21.90
C GLU A 418 -4.25 11.18 -21.43
N MET A 419 -5.16 10.54 -22.17
CA MET A 419 -5.69 9.23 -21.81
C MET A 419 -4.63 8.12 -21.89
N ALA A 420 -3.75 8.13 -22.90
CA ALA A 420 -2.66 7.17 -22.99
C ALA A 420 -1.66 7.36 -21.85
N SER A 421 -1.23 8.60 -21.59
CA SER A 421 -0.37 8.95 -20.47
C SER A 421 -0.99 8.53 -19.13
N PHE A 422 -2.28 8.77 -18.92
CA PHE A 422 -3.01 8.34 -17.72
C PHE A 422 -2.99 6.83 -17.54
N VAL A 423 -3.28 6.06 -18.59
CA VAL A 423 -3.28 4.58 -18.52
C VAL A 423 -1.89 4.05 -18.17
N ILE A 424 -0.82 4.60 -18.76
CA ILE A 424 0.56 4.17 -18.52
C ILE A 424 0.97 4.49 -17.07
N ILE A 425 0.84 5.75 -16.63
CA ILE A 425 1.25 6.12 -15.26
C ILE A 425 0.41 5.41 -14.21
N LEU A 426 -0.90 5.23 -14.44
CA LEU A 426 -1.77 4.48 -13.55
C LEU A 426 -1.30 3.03 -13.42
N PHE A 427 -0.95 2.39 -14.54
CA PHE A 427 -0.44 1.01 -14.53
C PHE A 427 0.88 0.91 -13.76
N MET A 428 1.83 1.82 -13.99
CA MET A 428 3.10 1.84 -13.25
C MET A 428 2.89 2.08 -11.74
N CYS A 429 2.01 3.01 -11.38
CA CYS A 429 1.59 3.22 -9.98
C CYS A 429 0.95 1.96 -9.38
N ILE A 430 0.09 1.26 -10.12
CA ILE A 430 -0.51 0.00 -9.66
C ILE A 430 0.59 -1.02 -9.39
N CYS A 431 1.54 -1.24 -10.30
CA CYS A 431 2.66 -2.16 -10.11
C CYS A 431 3.49 -1.83 -8.87
N VAL A 432 3.90 -0.57 -8.71
CA VAL A 432 4.77 -0.15 -7.61
C VAL A 432 4.01 -0.12 -6.28
N TYR A 433 2.88 0.57 -6.21
CA TYR A 433 2.15 0.74 -4.95
C TYR A 433 1.53 -0.57 -4.47
N SER A 434 0.94 -1.39 -5.35
CA SER A 434 0.43 -2.71 -4.92
C SER A 434 1.53 -3.60 -4.37
N THR A 435 2.76 -3.52 -4.92
CA THR A 435 3.93 -4.21 -4.38
C THR A 435 4.29 -3.67 -3.00
N VAL A 436 4.26 -2.35 -2.79
CA VAL A 436 4.43 -1.73 -1.46
C VAL A 436 3.37 -2.18 -0.46
N PHE A 437 2.12 -2.38 -0.87
CA PHE A 437 1.08 -2.92 0.03
C PHE A 437 1.26 -4.41 0.34
N ARG A 438 1.96 -5.16 -0.52
CA ARG A 438 2.17 -6.62 -0.40
C ARG A 438 3.44 -7.00 0.35
N ILE A 439 4.51 -6.23 0.19
CA ILE A 439 5.80 -6.55 0.82
C ILE A 439 5.65 -6.45 2.33
N ARG A 440 6.01 -7.54 3.02
CA ARG A 440 6.24 -7.56 4.46
C ARG A 440 7.75 -7.52 4.67
N VAL A 441 8.26 -6.43 5.26
CA VAL A 441 9.68 -6.31 5.59
C VAL A 441 9.86 -6.71 7.05
N PHE A 442 10.47 -7.88 7.29
CA PHE A 442 10.95 -8.38 8.60
C PHE A 442 10.06 -8.00 9.79
N ASN A 443 8.74 -8.24 9.70
CA ASN A 443 7.73 -7.90 10.73
C ASN A 443 7.61 -6.41 11.16
N TYR A 444 8.44 -5.50 10.64
CA TYR A 444 8.40 -4.06 10.91
C TYR A 444 7.31 -3.35 10.12
N TYR A 445 7.00 -3.85 8.93
CA TYR A 445 6.06 -3.24 8.00
C TYR A 445 5.00 -4.24 7.54
N ASN A 446 3.75 -3.98 7.92
CA ASN A 446 2.59 -4.77 7.51
C ASN A 446 1.33 -3.89 7.46
N LEU A 447 0.74 -3.75 6.26
CA LEU A 447 -0.52 -3.03 6.07
C LEU A 447 -1.69 -4.00 6.20
N VAL A 448 -2.39 -3.90 7.33
CA VAL A 448 -3.52 -4.79 7.65
C VAL A 448 -4.83 -4.01 7.50
N PRO A 449 -5.76 -4.48 6.63
CA PRO A 449 -7.06 -3.82 6.48
C PRO A 449 -7.91 -3.95 7.76
N HIS A 450 -9.03 -3.22 7.81
CA HIS A 450 -9.98 -3.19 8.94
C HIS A 450 -9.44 -2.49 10.20
N HIS A 451 -8.76 -1.37 9.99
CA HIS A 451 -8.30 -0.47 11.05
C HIS A 451 -7.27 -1.13 11.99
N GLN A 452 -6.55 -2.16 11.52
CA GLN A 452 -5.55 -2.89 12.32
C GLN A 452 -4.11 -2.52 11.96
N THR A 453 -3.89 -1.60 11.02
CA THR A 453 -2.54 -1.16 10.68
C THR A 453 -1.95 -0.34 11.81
N ASP A 454 -0.70 -0.63 12.17
CA ASP A 454 0.03 0.16 13.15
C ASP A 454 0.40 1.55 12.62
N ALA A 455 0.47 2.54 13.52
CA ALA A 455 0.91 3.89 13.21
C ALA A 455 2.27 3.90 12.50
N TYR A 456 3.20 3.04 12.93
CA TYR A 456 4.52 2.94 12.31
C TYR A 456 4.45 2.47 10.84
N SER A 457 3.75 1.36 10.58
CA SER A 457 3.60 0.81 9.23
C SER A 457 2.87 1.77 8.30
N LEU A 458 1.84 2.47 8.82
CA LEU A 458 1.09 3.46 8.09
C LEU A 458 2.00 4.62 7.64
N GLN A 459 2.82 5.16 8.54
CA GLN A 459 3.78 6.23 8.22
C GLN A 459 4.91 5.76 7.31
N PHE A 460 5.36 4.53 7.48
CA PHE A 460 6.39 3.93 6.62
C PHE A 460 5.90 3.86 5.17
N SER A 461 4.65 3.47 4.95
CA SER A 461 4.05 3.49 3.61
C SER A 461 4.01 4.90 3.00
N GLY A 462 3.64 5.92 3.79
CA GLY A 462 3.63 7.31 3.36
C GLY A 462 5.02 7.83 2.98
N MET A 463 6.03 7.46 3.77
CA MET A 463 7.44 7.79 3.50
C MET A 463 7.90 7.14 2.19
N LEU A 464 7.56 5.87 1.98
CA LEU A 464 7.93 5.13 0.78
C LEU A 464 7.25 5.69 -0.47
N PHE A 465 5.97 6.06 -0.41
CA PHE A 465 5.28 6.69 -1.53
C PHE A 465 5.88 8.06 -1.88
N CYS A 466 6.14 8.93 -0.90
CA CYS A 466 6.80 10.22 -1.14
C CYS A 466 8.18 10.05 -1.80
N ARG A 467 8.92 8.99 -1.42
CA ARG A 467 10.26 8.72 -1.95
C ARG A 467 10.26 8.12 -3.36
N LEU A 468 9.29 7.26 -3.68
CA LEU A 468 9.16 6.58 -4.97
C LEU A 468 8.53 7.44 -6.05
N THR A 469 7.81 8.48 -5.65
CA THR A 469 7.04 9.33 -6.56
C THR A 469 7.92 10.07 -7.59
N PRO A 470 8.99 10.79 -7.20
CA PRO A 470 9.87 11.44 -8.18
C PRO A 470 10.52 10.47 -9.19
N PRO A 471 11.15 9.34 -8.78
CA PRO A 471 11.74 8.42 -9.75
C PRO A 471 10.68 7.77 -10.64
N LEU A 472 9.47 7.52 -10.14
CA LEU A 472 8.36 7.00 -10.95
C LEU A 472 7.96 7.97 -12.06
N CYS A 473 7.84 9.27 -11.74
CA CYS A 473 7.52 10.30 -12.73
C CYS A 473 8.61 10.40 -13.80
N LEU A 474 9.87 10.40 -13.38
CA LEU A 474 11.02 10.43 -14.29
C LEU A 474 11.04 9.21 -15.20
N ASN A 475 10.79 8.03 -14.65
CA ASN A 475 10.74 6.79 -15.41
C ASN A 475 9.62 6.81 -16.48
N PHE A 476 8.43 7.29 -16.11
CA PHE A 476 7.35 7.51 -17.07
C PHE A 476 7.71 8.51 -18.17
N LEU A 477 8.30 9.66 -17.83
CA LEU A 477 8.72 10.68 -18.80
C LEU A 477 9.79 10.15 -19.77
N GLY A 478 10.69 9.29 -19.26
CA GLY A 478 11.65 8.55 -20.08
C GLY A 478 10.95 7.65 -21.11
N LEU A 479 9.99 6.83 -20.70
CA LEU A 479 9.28 5.90 -21.59
C LEU A 479 8.59 6.55 -22.79
N ILE A 480 8.17 7.81 -22.64
CA ILE A 480 7.48 8.58 -23.68
C ILE A 480 8.43 9.44 -24.54
N HIS A 481 9.75 9.31 -24.35
CA HIS A 481 10.80 10.04 -25.08
C HIS A 481 10.69 11.57 -25.05
N MET A 482 10.06 12.14 -24.01
CA MET A 482 9.99 13.59 -23.84
C MET A 482 11.29 14.21 -23.32
N ASP A 483 12.21 13.40 -22.77
CA ASP A 483 13.53 13.84 -22.30
C ASP A 483 14.60 13.93 -23.41
N SER A 484 14.33 13.38 -24.60
CA SER A 484 15.35 13.15 -25.62
C SER A 484 15.10 13.83 -26.97
N ALA A 485 14.10 14.70 -27.12
CA ALA A 485 13.87 15.42 -28.37
C ALA A 485 15.10 16.31 -28.71
N PRO A 486 15.93 15.94 -29.70
CA PRO A 486 17.11 16.69 -30.05
C PRO A 486 16.74 17.64 -31.19
N LEU A 487 16.05 18.73 -30.89
CA LEU A 487 15.95 19.82 -31.85
C LEU A 487 15.75 21.18 -31.19
N SER A 488 16.71 22.06 -31.47
CA SER A 488 16.75 23.50 -31.20
C SER A 488 17.27 23.96 -29.82
N ARG A 489 18.11 24.98 -29.92
CA ARG A 489 19.18 25.46 -29.03
C ARG A 489 18.73 26.16 -27.74
N ASN A 490 17.47 25.99 -27.34
CA ASN A 490 16.86 26.62 -26.14
C ASN A 490 16.41 25.60 -25.07
N THR A 491 16.92 24.37 -25.16
CA THR A 491 16.53 23.20 -24.35
C THR A 491 17.01 23.22 -22.90
N GLU A 492 17.59 24.31 -22.42
CA GLU A 492 17.72 24.52 -20.98
C GLU A 492 16.39 24.97 -20.34
N CYS A 493 15.50 25.65 -21.07
CA CYS A 493 14.22 26.13 -20.53
C CYS A 493 13.16 25.00 -20.44
N THR A 494 13.10 24.10 -21.42
CA THR A 494 12.12 22.99 -21.43
C THR A 494 12.39 21.98 -20.32
N LYS A 495 13.68 21.68 -20.05
CA LYS A 495 14.14 20.85 -18.93
C LYS A 495 13.85 21.48 -17.56
N LYS A 496 13.77 22.82 -17.50
CA LYS A 496 13.42 23.60 -16.29
C LYS A 496 11.90 23.66 -16.03
N HIS A 497 11.05 23.42 -17.04
CA HIS A 497 9.61 23.66 -16.95
C HIS A 497 8.78 22.42 -16.56
N ILE A 498 9.18 21.20 -16.97
CA ILE A 498 8.37 19.97 -16.79
C ILE A 498 8.49 19.36 -15.39
N MET A 499 9.51 19.71 -14.61
CA MET A 499 9.67 19.19 -13.26
C MET A 499 10.67 20.07 -12.50
N GLY A 500 10.31 21.35 -12.30
CA GLY A 500 11.17 22.39 -11.75
C GLY A 500 11.98 21.90 -10.54
N SER A 501 13.30 21.79 -10.72
CA SER A 501 14.33 21.37 -9.76
C SER A 501 14.83 19.90 -9.79
N MET A 502 14.66 19.14 -10.87
CA MET A 502 15.38 17.85 -11.02
C MET A 502 16.72 17.99 -11.79
N HIS A 503 17.39 19.13 -11.66
CA HIS A 503 18.74 19.38 -12.22
C HIS A 503 19.79 18.34 -11.72
N LEU A 504 19.47 17.65 -10.62
CA LEU A 504 20.31 16.63 -9.98
C LEU A 504 20.25 15.25 -10.66
N LEU A 505 19.16 14.91 -11.37
CA LEU A 505 19.03 13.59 -12.04
C LEU A 505 19.54 13.59 -13.49
N SER A 506 19.54 14.73 -14.18
CA SER A 506 20.07 14.82 -15.55
C SER A 506 21.59 14.59 -15.65
N PHE A 507 22.32 14.62 -14.53
CA PHE A 507 23.75 14.27 -14.49
C PHE A 507 23.97 12.75 -14.34
N ILE A 508 23.02 12.04 -13.73
CA ILE A 508 23.05 10.58 -13.47
C ILE A 508 22.60 9.78 -14.70
N SER A 509 21.78 10.43 -15.54
CA SER A 509 21.29 10.05 -16.87
C SER A 509 22.22 9.12 -17.67
N ASP A 510 23.45 9.54 -17.97
CA ASP A 510 24.17 8.97 -19.12
C ASP A 510 24.67 7.53 -18.90
N GLY A 511 25.06 7.17 -17.67
CA GLY A 511 25.42 5.78 -17.33
C GLY A 511 24.21 4.96 -16.87
N PHE A 512 23.28 5.58 -16.16
CA PHE A 512 22.14 4.90 -15.55
C PHE A 512 21.12 4.40 -16.59
N TYR A 513 20.93 5.10 -17.71
CA TYR A 513 20.02 4.69 -18.77
C TYR A 513 20.40 3.38 -19.47
N ILE A 514 21.66 2.96 -19.41
CA ILE A 514 22.10 1.68 -19.96
C ILE A 514 21.76 0.53 -18.98
N TYR A 515 22.03 0.73 -17.68
CA TYR A 515 21.89 -0.33 -16.69
C TYR A 515 20.46 -0.48 -16.15
N TYR A 516 19.69 0.61 -16.06
CA TYR A 516 18.36 0.60 -15.47
C TYR A 516 17.40 -0.36 -16.19
N PRO A 517 17.23 -0.31 -17.54
CA PRO A 517 16.38 -1.26 -18.24
C PRO A 517 16.84 -2.71 -18.10
N MET A 518 18.17 -2.93 -18.08
CA MET A 518 18.75 -4.27 -17.91
C MET A 518 18.45 -4.85 -16.52
N LEU A 519 18.48 -4.03 -15.48
CA LEU A 519 18.11 -4.43 -14.12
C LEU A 519 16.61 -4.75 -14.01
N VAL A 520 15.74 -3.94 -14.62
CA VAL A 520 14.29 -4.21 -14.65
C VAL A 520 14.01 -5.52 -15.39
N LEU A 521 14.62 -5.74 -16.55
CA LEU A 521 14.51 -6.99 -17.31
C LEU A 521 15.00 -8.19 -16.49
N LEU A 522 16.17 -8.07 -15.86
CA LEU A 522 16.76 -9.11 -15.01
C LEU A 522 15.82 -9.47 -13.86
N LEU A 523 15.23 -8.48 -13.19
CA LEU A 523 14.28 -8.72 -12.09
C LEU A 523 12.96 -9.31 -12.57
N CYS A 524 12.45 -8.89 -13.74
CA CYS A 524 11.29 -9.52 -14.36
C CYS A 524 11.58 -11.01 -14.66
N PHE A 525 12.75 -11.33 -15.19
CA PHE A 525 13.16 -12.72 -15.42
C PHE A 525 13.31 -13.49 -14.09
N ALA A 526 13.97 -12.88 -13.10
CA ALA A 526 14.16 -13.47 -11.78
C ALA A 526 12.83 -13.82 -11.09
N THR A 527 11.86 -12.91 -11.15
CA THR A 527 10.52 -13.10 -10.58
C THR A 527 9.67 -14.04 -11.41
N PHE A 528 9.82 -14.04 -12.74
CA PHE A 528 9.10 -14.96 -13.62
C PHE A 528 9.46 -16.44 -13.34
N TYR A 529 10.75 -16.73 -13.14
CA TYR A 529 11.21 -18.10 -12.84
C TYR A 529 11.27 -18.43 -11.35
N ASN A 530 10.77 -17.53 -10.49
CA ASN A 530 10.88 -17.66 -9.03
C ASN A 530 12.33 -17.96 -8.58
N LEU A 531 13.33 -17.35 -9.25
CA LEU A 531 14.75 -17.56 -8.96
C LEU A 531 15.10 -17.18 -7.51
N GLY A 532 14.40 -16.18 -6.93
CA GLY A 532 14.58 -15.79 -5.53
C GLY A 532 14.31 -16.95 -4.55
N SER A 533 13.19 -17.66 -4.69
CA SER A 533 12.87 -18.81 -3.83
C SER A 533 13.82 -19.99 -4.08
N ARG A 534 14.24 -20.19 -5.33
CA ARG A 534 15.20 -21.25 -5.71
C ARG A 534 16.61 -20.99 -5.17
N CYS A 535 17.08 -19.75 -5.16
CA CYS A 535 18.36 -19.39 -4.56
C CYS A 535 18.34 -19.59 -3.04
N LEU A 536 17.23 -19.30 -2.37
CA LEU A 536 17.08 -19.55 -0.93
C LEU A 536 17.04 -21.03 -0.60
N ASN A 537 16.47 -21.85 -1.49
CA ASN A 537 16.53 -23.30 -1.39
C ASN A 537 17.98 -23.82 -1.45
N LEU A 538 18.80 -23.28 -2.37
CA LEU A 538 20.23 -23.61 -2.46
C LEU A 538 21.04 -23.21 -1.22
N LEU A 539 20.59 -22.18 -0.49
CA LEU A 539 21.20 -21.74 0.77
C LEU A 539 20.71 -22.53 2.00
N GLY A 540 19.88 -23.57 1.82
CA GLY A 540 19.43 -24.46 2.90
C GLY A 540 18.30 -23.89 3.77
N LEU A 541 17.68 -22.79 3.34
CA LEU A 541 16.60 -22.11 4.07
C LEU A 541 15.23 -22.73 3.73
N TYR A 542 15.01 -23.99 4.10
CA TYR A 542 13.78 -24.75 3.78
C TYR A 542 12.48 -24.10 4.28
N GLN A 543 12.54 -23.29 5.34
CA GLN A 543 11.39 -22.56 5.91
C GLN A 543 10.83 -21.46 4.97
N TYR A 544 11.54 -21.15 3.87
CA TYR A 544 11.20 -20.11 2.90
C TYR A 544 10.55 -20.67 1.62
N ILE A 545 10.36 -21.98 1.54
CA ILE A 545 9.69 -22.69 0.44
C ILE A 545 8.17 -22.62 0.64
N ALA A 546 7.54 -21.53 0.22
CA ALA A 546 6.10 -21.34 0.44
C ALA A 546 5.27 -21.10 -0.82
N ASP A 547 5.87 -21.05 -2.02
CA ASP A 547 5.11 -20.68 -3.23
C ASP A 547 5.21 -21.62 -4.44
N ASP A 548 6.20 -22.52 -4.57
CA ASP A 548 6.32 -23.31 -5.82
C ASP A 548 5.59 -24.67 -5.81
N GLU A 549 5.24 -25.19 -4.65
CA GLU A 549 4.28 -26.28 -4.53
C GLU A 549 3.66 -26.15 -3.15
N LEU A 550 2.47 -25.56 -3.11
CA LEU A 550 1.70 -25.32 -1.90
C LEU A 550 1.74 -26.61 -1.05
N ALA A 551 2.60 -26.65 -0.02
CA ALA A 551 2.98 -27.92 0.60
C ALA A 551 1.70 -28.66 1.00
N SER A 552 1.44 -29.82 0.39
CA SER A 552 0.13 -30.49 0.50
C SER A 552 -0.26 -30.66 1.96
N ASP A 553 0.73 -30.93 2.81
CA ASP A 553 0.58 -31.07 4.26
C ASP A 553 0.02 -29.79 4.92
N LEU A 554 0.54 -28.61 4.59
CA LEU A 554 0.04 -27.32 5.11
C LEU A 554 -1.34 -26.98 4.54
N VAL A 555 -1.63 -27.38 3.31
CA VAL A 555 -2.95 -27.20 2.68
C VAL A 555 -3.99 -28.05 3.38
N ASP A 556 -3.65 -29.30 3.67
CA ASP A 556 -4.52 -30.23 4.37
C ASP A 556 -4.72 -29.77 5.82
N GLU A 557 -3.65 -29.45 6.56
CA GLU A 557 -3.77 -28.86 7.91
C GLU A 557 -4.71 -27.64 7.93
N GLY A 558 -4.52 -26.71 6.99
CA GLY A 558 -5.39 -25.54 6.83
C GLY A 558 -6.85 -25.92 6.58
N ARG A 559 -7.10 -26.89 5.70
CA ARG A 559 -8.45 -27.42 5.41
C ARG A 559 -9.09 -28.01 6.65
N GLU A 560 -8.36 -28.80 7.44
CA GLU A 560 -8.83 -29.36 8.70
C GLU A 560 -9.19 -28.26 9.71
N LEU A 561 -8.38 -27.21 9.82
CA LEU A 561 -8.63 -26.05 10.69
C LEU A 561 -9.91 -25.32 10.29
N ILE A 562 -10.09 -24.99 9.01
CA ILE A 562 -11.31 -24.35 8.48
C ILE A 562 -12.54 -25.21 8.76
N ARG A 563 -12.45 -26.53 8.55
CA ARG A 563 -13.53 -27.49 8.85
C ARG A 563 -13.89 -27.53 10.35
N ARG A 564 -12.91 -27.43 11.24
CA ARG A 564 -13.14 -27.37 12.70
C ARG A 564 -13.86 -26.07 13.08
N GLU A 565 -13.41 -24.94 12.56
CA GLU A 565 -14.02 -23.63 12.84
C GLU A 565 -15.42 -23.48 12.23
N ARG A 566 -15.65 -24.00 11.02
CA ARG A 566 -16.99 -24.06 10.41
C ARG A 566 -17.98 -24.82 11.31
N ARG A 567 -17.59 -26.00 11.79
CA ARG A 567 -18.40 -26.80 12.73
C ARG A 567 -18.59 -26.10 14.07
N ARG A 568 -17.61 -25.32 14.53
CA ARG A 568 -17.71 -24.52 15.76
C ARG A 568 -18.76 -23.41 15.59
N ARG A 569 -18.70 -22.64 14.50
CA ARG A 569 -19.69 -21.59 14.19
C ARG A 569 -21.11 -22.15 14.01
N GLN A 570 -21.26 -23.24 13.27
CA GLN A 570 -22.56 -23.90 13.09
C GLN A 570 -23.19 -24.32 14.43
N ARG A 571 -22.41 -24.96 15.31
CA ARG A 571 -22.90 -25.33 16.66
C ARG A 571 -23.27 -24.10 17.51
N ALA A 572 -22.55 -23.00 17.37
CA ALA A 572 -22.86 -21.76 18.09
C ALA A 572 -24.18 -21.15 17.62
N GLU A 573 -24.41 -21.08 16.31
CA GLU A 573 -25.68 -20.60 15.73
C GLU A 573 -26.85 -21.51 16.08
N GLU A 574 -26.69 -22.84 15.98
CA GLU A 574 -27.72 -23.80 16.41
C GLU A 574 -28.04 -23.65 17.90
N GLY A 575 -27.02 -23.45 18.74
CA GLY A 575 -27.20 -23.19 20.17
C GLY A 575 -27.98 -21.91 20.44
N GLN A 576 -27.66 -20.82 19.73
CA GLN A 576 -28.40 -19.55 19.83
C GLN A 576 -29.84 -19.70 19.33
N ASN A 577 -30.05 -20.40 18.22
CA ASN A 577 -31.37 -20.61 17.65
C ASN A 577 -32.24 -21.47 18.58
N ARG A 578 -31.66 -22.51 19.22
CA ARG A 578 -32.33 -23.29 20.27
C ARG A 578 -32.68 -22.44 21.49
N ARG A 579 -31.81 -21.51 21.91
CA ARG A 579 -32.10 -20.57 23.01
C ARG A 579 -33.23 -19.60 22.63
N TRP A 580 -33.21 -19.05 21.42
CA TRP A 580 -34.28 -18.19 20.89
C TRP A 580 -35.62 -18.92 20.81
N VAL A 581 -35.61 -20.14 20.27
CA VAL A 581 -36.80 -20.99 20.19
C VAL A 581 -37.29 -21.36 21.60
N GLY A 582 -36.39 -21.70 22.52
CA GLY A 582 -36.72 -21.93 23.93
C GLY A 582 -37.31 -20.71 24.63
N GLN A 583 -36.77 -19.52 24.38
CA GLN A 583 -37.31 -18.24 24.87
C GLN A 583 -38.66 -17.90 24.22
N PHE A 584 -38.90 -18.27 22.97
CA PHE A 584 -40.22 -18.13 22.34
C PHE A 584 -41.26 -19.07 22.98
N TYR A 585 -40.88 -20.31 23.28
CA TYR A 585 -41.79 -21.25 23.96
C TYR A 585 -42.07 -20.83 25.41
N THR A 586 -41.10 -20.25 26.13
CA THR A 586 -41.35 -19.69 27.48
C THR A 586 -42.09 -18.35 27.45
N SER A 587 -41.87 -17.53 26.41
CA SER A 587 -42.57 -16.25 26.21
C SER A 587 -44.00 -16.41 25.68
N ASN A 588 -44.38 -17.55 25.10
CA ASN A 588 -45.78 -17.83 24.74
C ASN A 588 -46.69 -18.06 25.98
N ASN A 589 -46.14 -18.13 27.19
CA ASN A 589 -46.90 -18.04 28.45
C ASN A 589 -47.04 -16.61 29.00
N PHE A 590 -46.45 -15.60 28.33
CA PHE A 590 -46.61 -14.20 28.69
C PHE A 590 -46.76 -13.37 27.41
N SER A 591 -48.02 -13.23 26.98
CA SER A 591 -48.36 -12.39 25.84
C SER A 591 -47.96 -10.93 26.06
N HIS A 592 -47.53 -10.32 24.95
CA HIS A 592 -47.53 -8.89 24.66
C HIS A 592 -46.59 -7.99 25.48
N ASN A 593 -45.44 -7.65 24.89
CA ASN A 593 -45.14 -6.26 24.48
C ASN A 593 -43.81 -6.18 23.73
N PHE A 594 -43.90 -5.90 22.43
CA PHE A 594 -42.76 -5.66 21.56
C PHE A 594 -42.33 -4.19 21.71
N VAL A 595 -41.19 -3.95 22.38
CA VAL A 595 -40.54 -2.63 22.41
C VAL A 595 -39.52 -2.56 21.28
N ARG A 596 -39.76 -1.62 20.37
CA ARG A 596 -38.91 -1.24 19.24
C ARG A 596 -37.76 -0.36 19.78
N GLY A 597 -36.53 -0.89 19.77
CA GLY A 597 -35.31 -0.14 20.07
C GLY A 597 -34.79 0.59 18.83
N GLN A 598 -34.54 1.88 19.00
CA GLN A 598 -34.09 2.86 18.01
C GLN A 598 -32.58 3.03 18.15
N ASP A 599 -31.80 2.76 17.10
CA ASP A 599 -30.36 3.08 17.08
C ASP A 599 -29.90 3.60 15.71
N ASN A 600 -29.38 4.83 15.77
CA ASN A 600 -28.28 5.43 15.00
C ASN A 600 -28.31 5.40 13.45
N LEU A 601 -28.85 6.50 12.93
CA LEU A 601 -28.65 7.04 11.58
C LEU A 601 -27.21 7.57 11.45
N PHE A 602 -26.42 7.02 10.52
CA PHE A 602 -25.55 7.72 9.55
C PHE A 602 -24.62 6.70 8.88
N SER A 603 -25.11 6.05 7.83
CA SER A 603 -24.28 5.40 6.82
C SER A 603 -25.05 5.28 5.51
N THR A 604 -25.14 6.39 4.78
CA THR A 604 -25.68 6.38 3.42
C THR A 604 -24.95 7.39 2.55
N LEU A 605 -23.98 6.92 1.77
CA LEU A 605 -23.65 7.54 0.48
C LEU A 605 -24.13 6.60 -0.64
N PRO A 606 -24.72 7.12 -1.74
CA PRO A 606 -25.48 6.31 -2.67
C PRO A 606 -24.59 5.60 -3.70
N HIS A 607 -25.02 4.39 -4.08
CA HIS A 607 -24.31 3.46 -4.98
C HIS A 607 -24.12 3.94 -6.44
N TRP A 608 -24.64 5.12 -6.84
CA TRP A 608 -24.34 5.67 -8.18
C TRP A 608 -22.96 6.36 -8.23
N PHE A 609 -22.40 6.75 -7.09
CA PHE A 609 -21.02 7.24 -6.99
C PHE A 609 -19.99 6.10 -7.20
N TYR A 610 -20.39 4.84 -6.99
CA TYR A 610 -19.56 3.65 -7.28
C TYR A 610 -19.40 3.36 -8.78
N TRP A 611 -20.24 3.93 -9.64
CA TRP A 611 -20.22 3.66 -11.08
C TRP A 611 -19.56 4.77 -11.92
N PHE A 612 -19.43 6.00 -11.42
CA PHE A 612 -18.71 7.08 -12.14
C PHE A 612 -17.21 7.13 -11.83
N VAL A 613 -16.79 6.45 -10.76
CA VAL A 613 -15.40 6.32 -10.29
C VAL A 613 -14.69 5.14 -10.99
N LEU A 614 -15.11 4.79 -12.23
CA LEU A 614 -14.69 3.61 -12.99
C LEU A 614 -13.24 3.63 -13.56
N SER A 615 -12.47 4.69 -13.32
CA SER A 615 -11.01 4.70 -13.56
C SER A 615 -10.16 4.43 -12.31
N VAL A 616 -10.78 4.36 -11.12
CA VAL A 616 -10.17 4.01 -9.82
C VAL A 616 -10.32 2.53 -9.39
N PRO A 617 -11.17 1.65 -9.98
CA PRO A 617 -11.17 0.24 -9.62
C PRO A 617 -9.90 -0.45 -10.12
N ALA A 618 -9.12 0.10 -11.05
CA ALA A 618 -7.80 -0.48 -11.32
C ALA A 618 -6.86 -0.37 -10.10
N LEU A 619 -7.01 0.68 -9.28
CA LEU A 619 -6.28 0.84 -8.02
C LEU A 619 -6.97 0.10 -6.87
N VAL A 620 -8.30 0.18 -6.73
CA VAL A 620 -9.06 -0.43 -5.62
C VAL A 620 -9.43 -1.89 -5.88
N SER A 621 -9.71 -2.33 -7.10
CA SER A 621 -9.80 -3.74 -7.53
C SER A 621 -8.42 -4.34 -7.79
N GLY A 622 -7.46 -3.53 -8.25
CA GLY A 622 -6.02 -3.79 -8.11
C GLY A 622 -5.69 -4.21 -6.70
N LEU A 623 -6.11 -3.40 -5.72
CA LEU A 623 -6.04 -3.72 -4.31
C LEU A 623 -7.00 -4.85 -3.93
N GLU A 624 -8.26 -4.95 -4.32
CA GLU A 624 -9.17 -5.99 -3.82
C GLU A 624 -8.94 -7.39 -4.40
N GLY A 625 -8.40 -7.51 -5.61
CA GLY A 625 -7.90 -8.76 -6.17
C GLY A 625 -6.49 -9.13 -5.68
N ALA A 626 -5.72 -8.14 -5.19
CA ALA A 626 -4.37 -8.31 -4.65
C ALA A 626 -4.26 -8.35 -3.11
N VAL A 627 -5.23 -7.81 -2.39
CA VAL A 627 -5.32 -7.66 -0.92
C VAL A 627 -5.68 -9.00 -0.27
N TRP A 628 -6.15 -9.96 -1.07
CA TRP A 628 -6.16 -11.37 -0.69
C TRP A 628 -4.79 -12.04 -0.95
N SER A 629 -3.68 -11.36 -0.74
CA SER A 629 -2.33 -11.95 -0.78
C SER A 629 -1.40 -11.30 0.25
N PRO A 630 -1.45 -11.69 1.54
CA PRO A 630 -0.32 -11.46 2.43
C PRO A 630 0.91 -12.20 1.88
N GLY A 631 1.98 -11.45 1.63
CA GLY A 631 3.24 -11.93 1.06
C GLY A 631 4.05 -12.81 2.02
N SER A 632 4.99 -13.53 1.42
CA SER A 632 5.96 -14.46 2.01
C SER A 632 6.83 -13.84 3.11
N HIS A 633 7.13 -14.65 4.13
CA HIS A 633 7.89 -14.28 5.33
C HIS A 633 9.39 -14.20 5.09
N TRP A 634 10.01 -13.29 5.86
CA TRP A 634 11.36 -13.44 6.38
C TRP A 634 11.30 -13.27 7.90
N GLU A 635 11.66 -14.31 8.65
CA GLU A 635 11.74 -14.29 10.11
C GLU A 635 13.18 -14.47 10.56
N ASP A 636 13.54 -13.70 11.59
CA ASP A 636 14.86 -13.58 12.18
C ASP A 636 15.21 -14.78 13.09
N GLU A 637 16.47 -15.22 12.98
CA GLU A 637 17.19 -15.85 14.08
C GLU A 637 17.61 -14.80 15.11
N ASN A 638 17.52 -15.17 16.38
CA ASN A 638 18.09 -14.47 17.52
C ASN A 638 19.60 -14.19 17.30
N TRP A 639 19.97 -12.93 17.09
CA TRP A 639 21.34 -12.46 17.28
C TRP A 639 21.39 -11.41 18.40
N LEU A 640 21.36 -11.92 19.64
CA LEU A 640 22.05 -11.28 20.75
C LEU A 640 23.42 -11.95 20.85
N HIS A 641 24.42 -11.34 20.20
CA HIS A 641 25.79 -11.22 20.70
C HIS A 641 26.51 -10.06 20.00
#